data_AF-A0AAU9XMX8-F1
#
_entry.id   AF-A0AAU9XMX8-F1
#
_cell.length_a   1.000
_cell.length_b   1.000
_cell.length_c   1.000
_cell.angle_alpha   90.00
_cell.angle_beta   90.00
_cell.angle_gamma   90.00
#
_symmetry.space_group_name_H-M   'P 1'
#
loop_
_entity.id
_entity.type
_entity.pdbx_description
1 polymer ?
#
loop_
_entity_poly.entity_id
_entity_poly.type
_entity_poly.pdbx_seq_one_letter_code
_entity_poly.pdbx_strand_id
1 'polypeptide(L)'
;GHRTEIKCKPHRPDRHGIKQIIEHYGPLGLIENRTCDDTHYPDICAFHNTESGDQTLSCNPKVCGSSAVRISSVDPKMGKAVTKWKRLSKKQIDRTVRTAVKTNLERGFSFLFLRCGEIFQVLSFPPVLKKVDGGKKRTKINLNVILLDSISRPHFYRILPRAVKALHDISHNPKIQATALDFELLQSIGQQTFENMRPFFCGVVEDDNKVTASAKNAKASLGVKVLYGTFKKWGYQTFFQEDLCWYDIWGSALTDIGKRATPQSDSEFRERWKEFQDKVAKKQIDHQGITHFSCTALEKILRRTNPFDFPQKICLNGRFYSWYFMDYITKVYTALRSDEKAKPLLSYTHFNTGHETNGKRMINMDANMAKFFKDMASFPDTLTLILSDHGHTRTPFRNTKEGGKELYDPVFFMIVPDGIKEKLGPRRMNALVTNQKRLFALKDVHKAFMSLYDPQKMDSDDYSVTGIFSEILANRTCADLDMLPLTRCKCEGFNKEIEIKENADDYKWLAEFAVGHINNAIQRQHREGKIANSSENYGYGNCERLVGKSFSKVIKRFRGEFIITSMDIHVFPPTGYKKDEVFRVSVKQFATPKDGVFFINSIRVTTYSKFAPCADKSVDIKLCACTKHQTSDLAKKGVLFENGVPRKMFGSATIVKDLDSNCLLFLRRDYGTFAFALEVANVCTDITYRFSMTGSTDQRVFTKTLPISLELPPKTFHFLTSVSKYVVKVDSDLNLKASIHVKNGESNTFHFLRTARVL
;
A
#
# COMPACT_ATOMS: atom_id res chain seq x y z
N GLY A 1 11.50 35.06 -25.43
CA GLY A 1 10.95 33.71 -25.21
C GLY A 1 10.28 33.66 -23.85
N HIS A 2 8.95 33.50 -23.80
CA HIS A 2 8.23 33.32 -22.54
C HIS A 2 8.66 32.00 -21.89
N ARG A 3 9.32 32.07 -20.72
CA ARG A 3 9.52 30.89 -19.88
C ARG A 3 8.14 30.36 -19.47
N THR A 4 7.78 29.18 -19.95
CA THR A 4 6.54 28.49 -19.57
C THR A 4 6.55 28.25 -18.06
N GLU A 5 5.66 28.91 -17.32
CA GLU A 5 5.63 28.84 -15.86
C GLU A 5 5.30 27.41 -15.39
N ILE A 6 6.12 26.87 -14.48
CA ILE A 6 5.84 25.59 -13.83
C ILE A 6 4.68 25.79 -12.86
N LYS A 7 3.53 25.16 -13.13
CA LYS A 7 2.33 25.31 -12.28
C LYS A 7 2.49 24.65 -10.91
N CYS A 8 3.16 23.51 -10.83
CA CYS A 8 3.37 22.79 -9.57
C CYS A 8 4.60 23.33 -8.84
N LYS A 9 4.39 24.09 -7.76
CA LYS A 9 5.47 24.55 -6.87
C LYS A 9 5.57 23.59 -5.68
N PRO A 10 6.76 23.08 -5.31
CA PRO A 10 6.90 22.16 -4.19
C PRO A 10 6.59 22.88 -2.86
N HIS A 11 5.94 22.17 -1.93
CA HIS A 11 5.71 22.67 -0.58
C HIS A 11 7.03 22.97 0.15
N ARG A 12 7.07 24.07 0.91
CA ARG A 12 8.15 24.38 1.86
C ARG A 12 7.57 24.58 3.25
N PRO A 13 8.04 23.84 4.27
CA PRO A 13 7.55 24.00 5.63
C PRO A 13 7.73 25.44 6.13
N ASP A 14 6.70 25.97 6.78
CA ASP A 14 6.79 27.25 7.50
C ASP A 14 7.54 27.10 8.83
N ARG A 15 7.68 28.18 9.62
CA ARG A 15 8.37 28.14 10.93
C ARG A 15 7.74 27.13 11.89
N HIS A 16 6.42 26.99 11.89
CA HIS A 16 5.73 26.02 12.75
C HIS A 16 5.99 24.59 12.29
N GLY A 17 5.98 24.37 10.97
CA GLY A 17 6.31 23.09 10.37
C GLY A 17 7.75 22.65 10.67
N ILE A 18 8.71 23.58 10.57
CA ILE A 18 10.12 23.32 10.94
C ILE A 18 10.22 22.93 12.41
N LYS A 19 9.51 23.62 13.31
CA LYS A 19 9.47 23.27 14.73
C LYS A 19 8.95 21.85 14.96
N GLN A 20 7.85 21.47 14.32
CA GLN A 20 7.30 20.10 14.39
C GLN A 20 8.31 19.04 13.90
N ILE A 21 9.04 19.34 12.82
CA ILE A 21 10.08 18.45 12.27
C ILE A 21 11.21 18.27 13.28
N ILE A 22 11.71 19.36 13.87
CA ILE A 22 12.82 19.33 14.83
C ILE A 22 12.41 18.59 16.11
N GLU A 23 11.22 18.83 16.63
CA GLU A 23 10.68 18.14 17.82
C GLU A 23 10.62 16.62 17.62
N HIS A 24 10.29 16.15 16.40
CA HIS A 24 10.15 14.73 16.12
C HIS A 24 11.49 14.05 15.76
N TYR A 25 12.24 14.64 14.83
CA TYR A 25 13.42 14.02 14.25
C TYR A 25 14.73 14.48 14.88
N GLY A 26 14.74 15.60 15.58
CA GLY A 26 15.93 16.27 16.09
C GLY A 26 16.44 17.37 15.15
N PRO A 27 17.60 17.98 15.47
CA PRO A 27 18.19 19.05 14.67
C PRO A 27 18.44 18.65 13.21
N LEU A 28 18.21 19.58 12.28
CA LEU A 28 18.47 19.38 10.85
C LEU A 28 19.98 19.33 10.57
N GLY A 29 20.40 18.48 9.63
CA GLY A 29 21.79 18.39 9.17
C GLY A 29 22.74 17.63 10.09
N LEU A 30 22.24 17.03 11.18
CA LEU A 30 23.06 16.21 12.07
C LEU A 30 23.45 14.89 11.37
N ILE A 31 24.76 14.65 11.26
CA ILE A 31 25.28 13.37 10.80
C ILE A 31 25.43 12.44 12.01
N GLU A 32 24.51 11.48 12.17
CA GLU A 32 24.63 10.46 13.22
C GLU A 32 25.60 9.34 12.78
N ASN A 33 26.56 9.00 13.65
CA ASN A 33 27.42 7.82 13.50
C ASN A 33 26.78 6.67 14.27
N ARG A 34 26.10 5.77 13.56
CA ARG A 34 25.46 4.60 14.17
C ARG A 34 26.21 3.34 13.80
N THR A 35 26.52 2.53 14.80
CA THR A 35 27.12 1.19 14.66
C THR A 35 26.18 0.13 15.20
N CYS A 36 26.45 -1.12 14.83
CA CYS A 36 25.81 -2.26 15.43
C CYS A 36 26.34 -2.52 16.84
N ASP A 37 25.45 -2.98 17.72
CA ASP A 37 25.78 -3.27 19.12
C ASP A 37 26.28 -4.71 19.30
N ASP A 38 26.10 -5.58 18.31
CA ASP A 38 26.62 -6.95 18.32
C ASP A 38 28.07 -7.01 17.83
N THR A 39 28.82 -7.99 18.34
CA THR A 39 30.22 -8.20 17.98
C THR A 39 30.35 -8.57 16.51
N HIS A 40 31.22 -7.85 15.80
CA HIS A 40 31.64 -8.24 14.46
C HIS A 40 32.69 -9.35 14.54
N TYR A 41 32.40 -10.51 13.95
CA TYR A 41 33.39 -11.57 13.76
C TYR A 41 33.87 -11.62 12.30
N PRO A 42 35.15 -11.93 12.04
CA PRO A 42 35.66 -12.21 10.70
C PRO A 42 34.84 -13.31 10.00
N ASP A 43 34.78 -13.27 8.67
CA ASP A 43 34.00 -14.24 7.91
C ASP A 43 34.57 -15.66 8.06
N ILE A 44 33.71 -16.63 8.37
CA ILE A 44 34.05 -18.06 8.41
C ILE A 44 34.46 -18.53 7.01
N CYS A 45 33.75 -18.05 5.99
CA CYS A 45 34.05 -18.27 4.59
C CYS A 45 33.73 -17.01 3.79
N ALA A 46 34.57 -16.68 2.81
CA ALA A 46 34.37 -15.55 1.92
C ALA A 46 34.87 -15.88 0.49
N PHE A 47 34.35 -15.14 -0.48
CA PHE A 47 34.89 -15.14 -1.85
C PHE A 47 35.92 -14.03 -1.98
N HIS A 48 37.05 -14.37 -2.59
CA HIS A 48 38.13 -13.44 -2.93
C HIS A 48 38.31 -13.41 -4.44
N ASN A 49 38.59 -12.23 -4.98
CA ASN A 49 39.00 -12.10 -6.38
C ASN A 49 40.50 -12.44 -6.48
N THR A 50 40.88 -13.26 -7.44
CA THR A 50 42.28 -13.49 -7.81
C THR A 50 42.77 -12.37 -8.72
N GLU A 51 44.09 -12.31 -8.93
CA GLU A 51 44.70 -11.39 -9.91
C GLU A 51 44.21 -11.65 -11.34
N SER A 52 43.80 -12.88 -11.66
CA SER A 52 43.15 -13.25 -12.93
C SER A 52 41.69 -12.79 -13.06
N GLY A 53 41.11 -12.24 -11.98
CA GLY A 53 39.70 -11.85 -11.93
C GLY A 53 38.72 -12.98 -11.57
N ASP A 54 39.21 -14.19 -11.30
CA ASP A 54 38.39 -15.33 -10.87
C ASP A 54 38.00 -15.21 -9.39
N GLN A 55 36.85 -15.78 -9.03
CA GLN A 55 36.43 -15.85 -7.62
C GLN A 55 36.85 -17.16 -6.97
N THR A 56 37.66 -17.07 -5.92
CA THR A 56 38.05 -18.21 -5.08
C THR A 56 37.37 -18.13 -3.73
N LEU A 57 36.64 -19.19 -3.37
CA LEU A 57 36.15 -19.35 -2.00
C LEU A 57 37.32 -19.74 -1.08
N SER A 58 37.40 -19.15 0.12
CA SER A 58 38.30 -19.58 1.19
C SER A 58 37.54 -19.60 2.50
N CYS A 59 37.81 -20.59 3.37
CA CYS A 59 37.25 -20.65 4.71
C CYS A 59 38.34 -20.69 5.78
N ASN A 60 38.14 -19.91 6.85
CA ASN A 60 39.03 -19.86 8.01
C ASN A 60 38.33 -20.45 9.25
N PRO A 61 38.45 -21.77 9.51
CA PRO A 61 37.81 -22.37 10.68
C PRO A 61 38.44 -21.95 12.01
N LYS A 62 39.59 -21.25 12.01
CA LYS A 62 40.22 -20.75 13.25
C LYS A 62 39.36 -19.68 13.93
N VAL A 63 38.57 -18.93 13.16
CA VAL A 63 37.61 -17.93 13.67
C VAL A 63 36.63 -18.56 14.68
N CYS A 64 36.36 -19.86 14.55
CA CYS A 64 35.45 -20.59 15.42
C CYS A 64 36.10 -21.19 16.68
N GLY A 65 37.41 -21.06 16.86
CA GLY A 65 38.15 -21.69 17.97
C GLY A 65 37.92 -23.20 18.06
N SER A 66 37.47 -23.67 19.22
CA SER A 66 37.12 -25.07 19.48
C SER A 66 35.76 -25.48 18.90
N SER A 67 34.88 -24.51 18.59
CA SER A 67 33.53 -24.79 18.09
C SER A 67 33.56 -25.38 16.69
N ALA A 68 32.70 -26.39 16.47
CA ALA A 68 32.55 -26.98 15.15
C ALA A 68 31.76 -26.05 14.21
N VAL A 69 32.29 -25.83 13.01
CA VAL A 69 31.56 -25.13 11.94
C VAL A 69 30.37 -25.96 11.50
N ARG A 70 29.21 -25.32 11.36
CA ARG A 70 27.99 -25.92 10.82
C ARG A 70 27.47 -25.08 9.66
N ILE A 71 26.93 -25.76 8.66
CA ILE A 71 26.32 -25.14 7.49
C ILE A 71 24.83 -25.47 7.43
N SER A 72 24.05 -24.55 6.87
CA SER A 72 22.65 -24.79 6.55
C SER A 72 22.21 -24.01 5.30
N SER A 73 21.12 -24.45 4.70
CA SER A 73 20.59 -23.95 3.44
C SER A 73 19.07 -23.96 3.48
N VAL A 74 18.42 -23.19 2.61
CA VAL A 74 16.96 -23.18 2.52
C VAL A 74 16.45 -24.58 2.18
N ASP A 75 15.49 -25.08 2.97
CA ASP A 75 14.79 -26.32 2.65
C ASP A 75 13.91 -26.07 1.41
N PRO A 76 14.18 -26.71 0.26
CA PRO A 76 13.45 -26.45 -0.97
C PRO A 76 11.97 -26.88 -0.92
N LYS A 77 11.57 -27.67 0.09
CA LYS A 77 10.17 -28.08 0.30
C LYS A 77 9.41 -27.15 1.25
N MET A 78 10.10 -26.30 2.02
CA MET A 78 9.48 -25.46 3.05
C MET A 78 9.86 -23.98 2.97
N GLY A 79 10.86 -23.60 2.15
CA GLY A 79 11.28 -22.21 2.00
C GLY A 79 11.90 -21.58 3.25
N LYS A 80 12.31 -22.39 4.25
CA LYS A 80 12.97 -21.96 5.50
C LYS A 80 14.33 -22.65 5.66
N ALA A 81 15.35 -21.94 6.17
CA ALA A 81 16.71 -22.47 6.19
C ALA A 81 17.11 -23.23 7.47
N VAL A 82 16.47 -23.01 8.62
CA VAL A 82 17.06 -23.41 9.91
C VAL A 82 16.66 -24.82 10.40
N THR A 83 16.09 -25.67 9.56
CA THR A 83 15.58 -26.99 10.01
C THR A 83 16.70 -28.00 10.25
N LYS A 84 17.80 -27.95 9.48
CA LYS A 84 18.88 -28.95 9.55
C LYS A 84 20.25 -28.29 9.42
N TRP A 85 21.11 -28.52 10.41
CA TRP A 85 22.49 -28.04 10.41
C TRP A 85 23.47 -29.20 10.22
N LYS A 86 24.30 -29.13 9.19
CA LYS A 86 25.33 -30.13 8.91
C LYS A 86 26.67 -29.67 9.50
N ARG A 87 27.30 -30.51 10.34
CA ARG A 87 28.65 -30.27 10.86
C ARG A 87 29.68 -30.41 9.73
N LEU A 88 30.64 -29.47 9.66
CA LEU A 88 31.72 -29.47 8.69
C LEU A 88 33.01 -30.03 9.30
N SER A 89 33.76 -30.78 8.49
CA SER A 89 35.13 -31.19 8.83
C SER A 89 36.08 -30.02 8.58
N LYS A 90 36.92 -29.70 9.57
CA LYS A 90 37.93 -28.62 9.46
C LYS A 90 38.88 -28.84 8.27
N LYS A 91 39.20 -30.09 7.92
CA LYS A 91 40.11 -30.43 6.80
C LYS A 91 39.49 -30.28 5.41
N GLN A 92 38.16 -30.29 5.30
CA GLN A 92 37.46 -30.30 4.00
C GLN A 92 36.41 -29.18 3.90
N ILE A 93 36.55 -28.14 4.71
CA ILE A 93 35.57 -27.06 4.83
C ILE A 93 35.37 -26.36 3.48
N ASP A 94 36.44 -25.92 2.83
CA ASP A 94 36.40 -25.26 1.52
C ASP A 94 35.66 -26.09 0.49
N ARG A 95 36.06 -27.35 0.31
CA ARG A 95 35.42 -28.27 -0.65
C ARG A 95 33.94 -28.43 -0.35
N THR A 96 33.61 -28.64 0.92
CA THR A 96 32.21 -28.87 1.32
C THR A 96 31.35 -27.65 1.11
N VAL A 97 31.87 -26.44 1.40
CA VAL A 97 31.14 -25.19 1.17
C VAL A 97 31.02 -24.90 -0.32
N ARG A 98 32.06 -25.14 -1.14
CA ARG A 98 31.96 -25.04 -2.62
C ARG A 98 30.86 -25.97 -3.18
N THR A 99 30.81 -27.22 -2.74
CA THR A 99 29.73 -28.14 -3.13
C THR A 99 28.37 -27.61 -2.70
N ALA A 100 28.25 -27.08 -1.48
CA ALA A 100 27.00 -26.51 -1.00
C ALA A 100 26.57 -25.27 -1.81
N VAL A 101 27.50 -24.40 -2.21
CA VAL A 101 27.24 -23.26 -3.12
C VAL A 101 26.64 -23.76 -4.42
N LYS A 102 27.27 -24.74 -5.08
CA LYS A 102 26.77 -25.32 -6.34
C LYS A 102 25.35 -25.90 -6.18
N THR A 103 25.12 -26.69 -5.14
CA THR A 103 23.80 -27.26 -4.85
C THR A 103 22.73 -26.22 -4.53
N ASN A 104 23.09 -25.10 -3.87
CA ASN A 104 22.14 -24.02 -3.62
C ASN A 104 21.77 -23.30 -4.91
N LEU A 105 22.74 -23.01 -5.78
CA LEU A 105 22.49 -22.41 -7.09
C LEU A 105 21.55 -23.27 -7.95
N GLU A 106 21.77 -24.59 -7.99
CA GLU A 106 20.89 -25.55 -8.69
C GLU A 106 19.45 -25.54 -8.14
N ARG A 107 19.28 -25.20 -6.86
CA ARG A 107 17.98 -25.08 -6.18
C ARG A 107 17.38 -23.67 -6.26
N GLY A 108 18.06 -22.72 -6.92
CA GLY A 108 17.59 -21.33 -7.04
C GLY A 108 17.90 -20.43 -5.84
N PHE A 109 18.80 -20.84 -4.94
CA PHE A 109 19.23 -20.03 -3.80
C PHE A 109 20.67 -19.55 -3.97
N SER A 110 20.89 -18.26 -3.74
CA SER A 110 22.16 -17.56 -3.93
C SER A 110 22.88 -17.21 -2.62
N PHE A 111 22.55 -17.96 -1.55
CA PHE A 111 23.13 -17.78 -0.23
C PHE A 111 23.03 -19.06 0.60
N LEU A 112 23.81 -19.13 1.68
CA LEU A 112 23.76 -20.17 2.70
C LEU A 112 24.16 -19.62 4.07
N PHE A 113 23.86 -20.36 5.14
CA PHE A 113 24.19 -19.97 6.51
C PHE A 113 25.34 -20.78 7.07
N LEU A 114 26.21 -20.11 7.83
CA LEU A 114 27.31 -20.69 8.57
C LEU A 114 27.18 -20.30 10.04
N ARG A 115 27.48 -21.22 10.95
CA ARG A 115 27.54 -20.93 12.39
C ARG A 115 28.60 -21.74 13.12
N CYS A 116 29.10 -21.17 14.22
CA CYS A 116 29.96 -21.86 15.19
C CYS A 116 29.99 -21.05 16.49
N GLY A 117 29.86 -21.69 17.65
CA GLY A 117 29.71 -20.96 18.92
C GLY A 117 28.57 -19.93 18.84
N GLU A 118 28.88 -18.68 19.16
CA GLU A 118 27.98 -17.52 19.03
C GLU A 118 27.93 -16.91 17.61
N ILE A 119 28.87 -17.30 16.73
CA ILE A 119 28.98 -16.73 15.38
C ILE A 119 27.84 -17.27 14.51
N PHE A 120 27.11 -16.36 13.88
CA PHE A 120 26.08 -16.66 12.89
C PHE A 120 26.27 -15.74 11.69
N GLN A 121 26.53 -16.32 10.52
CA GLN A 121 26.88 -15.60 9.30
C GLN A 121 26.11 -16.13 8.10
N VAL A 122 26.00 -15.29 7.08
CA VAL A 122 25.46 -15.64 5.77
C VAL A 122 26.56 -15.47 4.72
N LEU A 123 26.74 -16.48 3.89
CA LEU A 123 27.57 -16.41 2.70
C LEU A 123 26.65 -16.24 1.49
N SER A 124 26.71 -15.08 0.84
CA SER A 124 25.97 -14.76 -0.39
C SER A 124 26.88 -14.79 -1.61
N PHE A 125 26.35 -15.21 -2.75
CA PHE A 125 27.08 -15.37 -4.01
C PHE A 125 26.18 -15.06 -5.22
N PRO A 126 26.69 -14.48 -6.32
CA PRO A 126 25.86 -14.14 -7.49
C PRO A 126 25.06 -15.35 -8.02
N PRO A 127 23.86 -15.14 -8.56
CA PRO A 127 23.09 -16.22 -9.18
C PRO A 127 23.72 -16.65 -10.51
N VAL A 128 23.31 -17.80 -11.03
CA VAL A 128 23.68 -18.22 -12.39
C VAL A 128 23.02 -17.29 -13.39
N LEU A 129 23.82 -16.44 -14.02
CA LEU A 129 23.36 -15.47 -15.03
C LEU A 129 22.98 -16.19 -16.32
N LYS A 130 21.80 -15.87 -16.86
CA LYS A 130 21.36 -16.40 -18.16
C LYS A 130 22.18 -15.79 -19.28
N LYS A 131 22.55 -16.57 -20.29
CA LYS A 131 23.36 -16.12 -21.42
C LYS A 131 22.52 -15.62 -22.58
N VAL A 132 22.99 -14.61 -23.30
CA VAL A 132 22.40 -14.12 -24.55
C VAL A 132 22.41 -15.24 -25.60
N ASP A 133 21.34 -15.36 -26.36
CA ASP A 133 21.17 -16.41 -27.34
C ASP A 133 22.23 -16.29 -28.45
N GLY A 134 22.79 -17.42 -28.89
CA GLY A 134 23.89 -17.45 -29.86
C GLY A 134 25.24 -16.92 -29.34
N GLY A 135 25.40 -16.71 -28.03
CA GLY A 135 26.69 -16.33 -27.42
C GLY A 135 27.15 -14.91 -27.72
N LYS A 136 26.25 -14.06 -28.24
CA LYS A 136 26.51 -12.65 -28.56
C LYS A 136 26.78 -11.82 -27.30
N LYS A 137 27.47 -10.68 -27.47
CA LYS A 137 27.66 -9.71 -26.39
C LYS A 137 26.36 -8.97 -26.07
N ARG A 138 26.16 -8.63 -24.79
CA ARG A 138 25.07 -7.78 -24.31
C ARG A 138 25.20 -6.36 -24.87
N THR A 139 24.12 -5.86 -25.47
CA THR A 139 24.06 -4.48 -26.00
C THR A 139 23.11 -3.57 -25.22
N LYS A 140 22.02 -4.14 -24.68
CA LYS A 140 21.00 -3.40 -23.94
C LYS A 140 21.47 -2.98 -22.54
N ILE A 141 20.86 -1.92 -22.02
CA ILE A 141 21.14 -1.43 -20.66
C ILE A 141 20.58 -2.37 -19.59
N ASN A 142 21.19 -2.37 -18.41
CA ASN A 142 20.60 -2.94 -17.22
C ASN A 142 19.76 -1.89 -16.48
N LEU A 143 18.74 -2.36 -15.77
CA LEU A 143 17.85 -1.53 -14.96
C LEU A 143 17.89 -2.02 -13.51
N ASN A 144 18.30 -1.15 -12.60
CA ASN A 144 18.30 -1.44 -11.17
C ASN A 144 17.30 -0.53 -10.44
N VAL A 145 16.25 -1.11 -9.89
CA VAL A 145 15.19 -0.38 -9.18
C VAL A 145 15.32 -0.66 -7.68
N ILE A 146 15.55 0.39 -6.90
CA ILE A 146 15.63 0.35 -5.44
C ILE A 146 14.41 1.09 -4.88
N LEU A 147 13.50 0.38 -4.23
CA LEU A 147 12.39 0.95 -3.50
C LEU A 147 12.73 1.08 -2.01
N LEU A 148 12.59 2.29 -1.47
CA LEU A 148 12.63 2.59 -0.05
C LEU A 148 11.21 2.80 0.47
N ASP A 149 10.65 1.80 1.13
CA ASP A 149 9.26 1.84 1.62
C ASP A 149 9.08 2.89 2.73
N SER A 150 8.01 3.68 2.63
CA SER A 150 7.58 4.64 3.66
C SER A 150 8.54 5.80 3.92
N ILE A 151 9.27 6.27 2.91
CA ILE A 151 10.20 7.41 3.03
C ILE A 151 9.78 8.60 2.17
N SER A 152 9.63 9.77 2.79
CA SER A 152 9.41 11.03 2.06
C SER A 152 10.73 11.61 1.55
N ARG A 153 10.71 12.40 0.48
CA ARG A 153 11.89 13.11 -0.02
C ARG A 153 12.47 14.05 1.05
N PRO A 154 11.70 14.94 1.71
CA PRO A 154 12.24 15.75 2.79
C PRO A 154 12.87 14.92 3.91
N HIS A 155 12.27 13.78 4.26
CA HIS A 155 12.81 12.89 5.27
C HIS A 155 14.12 12.24 4.85
N PHE A 156 14.24 11.77 3.60
CA PHE A 156 15.48 11.24 3.03
C PHE A 156 16.63 12.24 3.21
N TYR A 157 16.42 13.51 2.85
CA TYR A 157 17.43 14.56 3.01
C TYR A 157 17.84 14.81 4.47
N ARG A 158 16.91 14.65 5.41
CA ARG A 158 17.20 14.82 6.84
C ARG A 158 17.99 13.66 7.44
N ILE A 159 17.67 12.43 7.04
CA ILE A 159 18.09 11.22 7.76
C ILE A 159 19.25 10.47 7.09
N LEU A 160 19.54 10.76 5.81
CA LEU A 160 20.60 10.12 5.03
C LEU A 160 21.60 11.13 4.43
N PRO A 161 22.25 11.97 5.25
CA PRO A 161 23.13 13.04 4.75
C PRO A 161 24.34 12.52 3.96
N ARG A 162 24.90 11.34 4.29
CA ARG A 162 26.02 10.77 3.52
C ARG A 162 25.54 10.27 2.15
N ALA A 163 24.36 9.66 2.08
CA ALA A 163 23.77 9.22 0.82
C ALA A 163 23.45 10.42 -0.09
N VAL A 164 22.91 11.50 0.48
CA VAL A 164 22.71 12.79 -0.24
C VAL A 164 24.04 13.33 -0.76
N LYS A 165 25.07 13.38 0.09
CA LYS A 165 26.42 13.81 -0.34
C LYS A 165 26.94 12.94 -1.48
N ALA A 166 26.72 11.62 -1.45
CA ALA A 166 27.15 10.73 -2.52
C ALA A 166 26.46 11.05 -3.86
N LEU A 167 25.14 11.33 -3.86
CA LEU A 167 24.43 11.76 -5.07
C LEU A 167 24.98 13.10 -5.59
N HIS A 168 25.23 14.05 -4.69
CA HIS A 168 25.86 15.32 -5.05
C HIS A 168 27.27 15.12 -5.65
N ASP A 169 28.11 14.31 -5.01
CA ASP A 169 29.46 13.97 -5.48
C ASP A 169 29.39 13.35 -6.88
N ILE A 170 28.43 12.45 -7.16
CA ILE A 170 28.25 11.81 -8.47
C ILE A 170 28.03 12.86 -9.57
N SER A 171 27.20 13.87 -9.36
CA SER A 171 26.90 14.86 -10.42
C SER A 171 27.96 15.95 -10.59
N HIS A 172 28.77 16.23 -9.57
CA HIS A 172 29.67 17.39 -9.55
C HIS A 172 31.16 17.03 -9.56
N ASN A 173 31.53 15.78 -9.27
CA ASN A 173 32.92 15.35 -9.32
C ASN A 173 33.27 14.83 -10.71
N PRO A 174 34.13 15.52 -11.49
CA PRO A 174 34.47 15.12 -12.85
C PRO A 174 35.21 13.77 -12.95
N LYS A 175 35.70 13.23 -11.82
CA LYS A 175 36.32 11.89 -11.77
C LYS A 175 35.29 10.75 -11.79
N ILE A 176 34.00 11.05 -11.58
CA ILE A 176 32.93 10.07 -11.61
C ILE A 176 32.22 10.21 -12.96
N GLN A 177 32.31 9.18 -13.81
CA GLN A 177 31.69 9.13 -15.15
C GLN A 177 30.20 8.78 -15.07
N ALA A 178 29.46 9.58 -14.31
CA ALA A 178 28.02 9.43 -14.13
C ALA A 178 27.40 10.78 -13.73
N THR A 179 26.08 10.87 -13.81
CA THR A 179 25.29 11.99 -13.28
C THR A 179 24.16 11.43 -12.43
N ALA A 180 23.89 12.07 -11.29
CA ALA A 180 22.68 11.84 -10.51
C ALA A 180 21.62 12.90 -10.83
N LEU A 181 20.40 12.46 -11.10
CA LEU A 181 19.22 13.30 -11.33
C LEU A 181 18.29 13.23 -10.11
N ASP A 182 17.81 14.38 -9.65
CA ASP A 182 16.94 14.56 -8.49
C ASP A 182 15.58 15.10 -8.92
N PHE A 183 14.57 14.24 -8.85
CA PHE A 183 13.23 14.53 -9.31
C PHE A 183 12.37 15.05 -8.16
N GLU A 184 12.13 16.35 -8.18
CA GLU A 184 11.54 17.06 -7.05
C GLU A 184 10.03 16.89 -6.94
N LEU A 185 9.36 16.50 -8.02
CA LEU A 185 7.90 16.52 -8.15
C LEU A 185 7.30 15.15 -8.52
N LEU A 186 7.91 14.05 -8.03
CA LEU A 186 7.18 12.78 -7.95
C LEU A 186 6.02 12.93 -6.96
N GLN A 187 4.81 12.54 -7.37
CA GLN A 187 3.58 12.48 -6.59
C GLN A 187 3.22 11.02 -6.33
N SER A 188 3.05 10.63 -5.06
CA SER A 188 2.41 9.35 -4.74
C SER A 188 0.92 9.44 -5.05
N ILE A 189 0.33 8.37 -5.58
CA ILE A 189 -1.09 8.36 -5.94
C ILE A 189 -1.98 7.87 -4.79
N GLY A 190 -1.39 7.30 -3.75
CA GLY A 190 -2.07 6.71 -2.59
C GLY A 190 -1.24 6.81 -1.31
N GLN A 191 -1.83 6.37 -0.20
CA GLN A 191 -1.18 6.37 1.13
C GLN A 191 -0.42 5.07 1.42
N GLN A 192 -0.64 4.02 0.63
CA GLN A 192 -0.14 2.68 0.91
C GLN A 192 0.78 2.17 -0.22
N THR A 193 1.68 1.27 0.14
CA THR A 193 2.67 0.65 -0.75
C THR A 193 2.05 0.05 -2.00
N PHE A 194 0.99 -0.76 -1.82
CA PHE A 194 0.35 -1.47 -2.92
C PHE A 194 -0.26 -0.50 -3.97
N GLU A 195 -0.88 0.59 -3.49
CA GLU A 195 -1.52 1.61 -4.32
C GLU A 195 -0.50 2.30 -5.23
N ASN A 196 0.71 2.54 -4.74
CA ASN A 196 1.76 3.25 -5.48
C ASN A 196 2.61 2.32 -6.35
N MET A 197 2.83 1.07 -5.93
CA MET A 197 3.64 0.11 -6.68
C MET A 197 2.89 -0.55 -7.84
N ARG A 198 1.57 -0.75 -7.75
CA ARG A 198 0.80 -1.35 -8.84
C ARG A 198 0.88 -0.52 -10.15
N PRO A 199 0.74 0.81 -10.13
CA PRO A 199 0.98 1.65 -11.32
C PRO A 199 2.39 1.51 -11.90
N PHE A 200 3.42 1.31 -11.05
CA PHE A 200 4.78 1.07 -11.52
C PHE A 200 4.92 -0.26 -12.27
N PHE A 201 4.32 -1.34 -11.75
CA PHE A 201 4.47 -2.67 -12.35
C PHE A 201 3.53 -2.94 -13.54
N CYS A 202 2.32 -2.38 -13.55
CA CYS A 202 1.35 -2.68 -14.60
C CYS A 202 0.56 -1.48 -15.14
N GLY A 203 0.86 -0.25 -14.70
CA GLY A 203 0.19 0.96 -15.20
C GLY A 203 -1.25 1.14 -14.73
N VAL A 204 -1.78 0.26 -13.88
CA VAL A 204 -3.15 0.30 -13.37
C VAL A 204 -3.23 1.11 -12.09
N VAL A 205 -4.22 2.00 -12.03
CA VAL A 205 -4.60 2.78 -10.83
C VAL A 205 -6.00 2.36 -10.41
N GLU A 206 -6.12 1.68 -9.27
CA GLU A 206 -7.40 1.28 -8.69
C GLU A 206 -7.36 1.46 -7.17
N ASP A 207 -8.49 1.86 -6.58
CA ASP A 207 -8.65 1.98 -5.14
C ASP A 207 -9.11 0.63 -4.55
N ASP A 208 -8.18 -0.12 -3.97
CA ASP A 208 -8.46 -1.39 -3.29
C ASP A 208 -9.16 -1.19 -1.93
N ASN A 209 -9.29 0.05 -1.42
CA ASN A 209 -10.05 0.38 -0.21
C ASN A 209 -11.51 0.77 -0.50
N LYS A 210 -11.96 0.65 -1.75
CA LYS A 210 -13.40 0.69 -2.03
C LYS A 210 -14.08 -0.36 -1.17
N VAL A 211 -15.17 0.02 -0.51
CA VAL A 211 -16.05 -0.92 0.18
C VAL A 211 -16.73 -1.75 -0.91
N THR A 212 -16.11 -2.89 -1.26
CA THR A 212 -16.58 -3.77 -2.32
C THR A 212 -17.76 -4.62 -1.86
N ALA A 213 -18.45 -5.22 -2.83
CA ALA A 213 -19.62 -6.05 -2.56
C ALA A 213 -19.31 -7.30 -1.74
N SER A 214 -18.11 -7.86 -1.86
CA SER A 214 -17.76 -9.17 -1.32
C SER A 214 -16.82 -9.10 -0.10
N ALA A 215 -16.93 -10.10 0.78
CA ALA A 215 -16.01 -10.34 1.91
C ALA A 215 -14.57 -10.64 1.47
N LYS A 216 -14.41 -11.11 0.22
CA LYS A 216 -13.13 -11.51 -0.35
C LYS A 216 -12.46 -10.27 -0.94
N ASN A 217 -11.84 -9.48 -0.08
CA ASN A 217 -10.81 -8.52 -0.48
C ASN A 217 -9.54 -9.28 -0.91
N ALA A 218 -9.63 -10.11 -1.96
CA ALA A 218 -8.46 -10.50 -2.71
C ALA A 218 -7.99 -9.24 -3.42
N LYS A 219 -6.98 -8.56 -2.85
CA LYS A 219 -6.29 -7.48 -3.54
C LYS A 219 -5.98 -7.94 -4.96
N ALA A 220 -6.20 -7.06 -5.93
CA ALA A 220 -5.74 -7.32 -7.28
C ALA A 220 -4.25 -7.68 -7.27
N SER A 221 -3.75 -8.35 -8.29
CA SER A 221 -2.31 -8.62 -8.35
C SER A 221 -1.53 -7.32 -8.50
N LEU A 222 -0.33 -7.26 -7.91
CA LEU A 222 0.61 -6.14 -8.10
C LEU A 222 0.98 -5.94 -9.59
N GLY A 223 0.80 -6.98 -10.42
CA GLY A 223 1.02 -6.88 -11.85
C GLY A 223 2.47 -7.04 -12.29
N VAL A 224 3.34 -7.59 -11.43
CA VAL A 224 4.77 -7.85 -11.74
C VAL A 224 4.97 -8.55 -13.08
N LYS A 225 4.08 -9.50 -13.42
CA LYS A 225 4.08 -10.22 -14.70
C LYS A 225 4.05 -9.29 -15.92
N VAL A 226 3.37 -8.14 -15.83
CA VAL A 226 3.23 -7.20 -16.96
C VAL A 226 4.59 -6.61 -17.32
N LEU A 227 5.26 -5.98 -16.36
CA LEU A 227 6.59 -5.43 -16.56
C LEU A 227 7.61 -6.53 -16.89
N TYR A 228 7.71 -7.56 -16.05
CA TYR A 228 8.76 -8.58 -16.20
C TYR A 228 8.55 -9.44 -17.44
N GLY A 229 7.30 -9.76 -17.78
CA GLY A 229 6.97 -10.46 -19.02
C GLY A 229 7.35 -9.66 -20.26
N THR A 230 7.18 -8.34 -20.24
CA THR A 230 7.57 -7.46 -21.36
C THR A 230 9.09 -7.42 -21.50
N PHE A 231 9.82 -7.23 -20.40
CA PHE A 231 11.29 -7.23 -20.43
C PHE A 231 11.87 -8.59 -20.85
N LYS A 232 11.25 -9.70 -20.44
CA LYS A 232 11.62 -11.03 -20.94
C LYS A 232 11.44 -11.17 -22.45
N LYS A 233 10.36 -10.64 -23.03
CA LYS A 233 10.20 -10.58 -24.50
C LYS A 233 11.32 -9.77 -25.17
N TRP A 234 11.85 -8.75 -24.48
CA TRP A 234 13.02 -8.01 -24.92
C TRP A 234 14.36 -8.68 -24.56
N GLY A 235 14.36 -9.93 -24.12
CA GLY A 235 15.57 -10.71 -23.88
C GLY A 235 16.27 -10.43 -22.54
N TYR A 236 15.57 -9.85 -21.57
CA TYR A 236 16.11 -9.64 -20.22
C TYR A 236 16.01 -10.90 -19.35
N GLN A 237 16.92 -11.00 -18.40
CA GLN A 237 16.72 -11.76 -17.17
C GLN A 237 16.17 -10.84 -16.07
N THR A 238 15.42 -11.42 -15.14
CA THR A 238 14.62 -10.67 -14.17
C THR A 238 14.95 -11.06 -12.73
N PHE A 239 15.05 -10.07 -11.85
CA PHE A 239 15.44 -10.25 -10.48
C PHE A 239 14.51 -9.48 -9.56
N PHE A 240 14.05 -10.10 -8.48
CA PHE A 240 13.22 -9.48 -7.47
C PHE A 240 13.75 -9.87 -6.09
N GLN A 241 14.00 -8.91 -5.21
CA GLN A 241 14.25 -9.20 -3.81
C GLN A 241 13.56 -8.21 -2.87
N GLU A 242 13.26 -8.68 -1.67
CA GLU A 242 12.63 -7.90 -0.60
C GLU A 242 13.20 -8.32 0.76
N ASP A 243 13.32 -7.37 1.67
CA ASP A 243 13.87 -7.56 3.01
C ASP A 243 12.83 -8.03 4.07
N LEU A 244 11.72 -8.63 3.61
CA LEU A 244 10.68 -9.26 4.43
C LEU A 244 10.72 -10.79 4.34
N CYS A 245 10.16 -11.45 5.35
CA CYS A 245 9.91 -12.88 5.28
C CYS A 245 8.64 -13.19 4.47
N TRP A 246 8.74 -14.13 3.53
CA TRP A 246 7.63 -14.49 2.63
C TRP A 246 6.40 -15.11 3.33
N TYR A 247 6.56 -15.68 4.53
CA TYR A 247 5.48 -16.24 5.34
C TYR A 247 5.04 -15.34 6.50
N ASP A 248 5.45 -14.08 6.50
CA ASP A 248 4.98 -13.08 7.46
C ASP A 248 3.45 -12.91 7.42
N ILE A 249 2.86 -12.50 8.55
CA ILE A 249 1.41 -12.29 8.68
C ILE A 249 0.85 -11.26 7.70
N TRP A 250 1.66 -10.27 7.29
CA TRP A 250 1.30 -9.23 6.33
C TRP A 250 1.55 -9.65 4.88
N GLY A 251 2.20 -10.79 4.66
CA GLY A 251 2.68 -11.23 3.36
C GLY A 251 3.89 -10.44 2.89
N SER A 252 4.08 -10.41 1.57
CA SER A 252 5.19 -9.78 0.87
C SER A 252 4.71 -9.26 -0.48
N ALA A 253 5.48 -8.41 -1.16
CA ALA A 253 5.12 -7.97 -2.51
C ALA A 253 4.95 -9.16 -3.50
N LEU A 254 5.71 -10.24 -3.28
CA LEU A 254 5.58 -11.48 -4.04
C LEU A 254 4.28 -12.25 -3.79
N THR A 255 3.64 -12.06 -2.64
CA THR A 255 2.33 -12.65 -2.32
C THR A 255 1.16 -11.68 -2.46
N ASP A 256 1.41 -10.51 -3.09
CA ASP A 256 0.46 -9.41 -3.26
C ASP A 256 0.00 -8.80 -1.91
N ILE A 257 0.87 -8.86 -0.89
CA ILE A 257 0.63 -8.33 0.47
C ILE A 257 -0.68 -8.91 1.06
N GLY A 258 -0.89 -10.19 0.81
CA GLY A 258 -2.07 -10.94 1.26
C GLY A 258 -1.87 -11.42 2.70
N LYS A 259 -2.64 -10.84 3.63
CA LYS A 259 -2.57 -11.21 5.06
C LYS A 259 -3.02 -12.65 5.28
N ARG A 260 -2.26 -13.42 6.05
CA ARG A 260 -2.61 -14.79 6.49
C ARG A 260 -1.82 -15.13 7.74
N ALA A 261 -2.34 -16.00 8.59
CA ALA A 261 -1.60 -16.48 9.76
C ALA A 261 -0.27 -17.13 9.35
N THR A 262 0.75 -16.93 10.19
CA THR A 262 2.07 -17.55 10.02
C THR A 262 1.97 -19.06 10.27
N PRO A 263 2.53 -19.91 9.38
CA PRO A 263 2.56 -21.36 9.57
C PRO A 263 3.20 -21.78 10.90
N GLN A 264 2.59 -22.73 11.61
CA GLN A 264 3.07 -23.25 12.90
C GLN A 264 3.65 -24.66 12.80
N SER A 265 3.23 -25.45 11.81
CA SER A 265 3.70 -26.82 11.60
C SER A 265 4.47 -26.99 10.29
N ASP A 266 5.33 -28.00 10.20
CA ASP A 266 6.06 -28.33 8.96
C ASP A 266 5.10 -28.64 7.79
N SER A 267 3.92 -29.20 8.07
CA SER A 267 2.89 -29.43 7.05
C SER A 267 2.36 -28.12 6.47
N GLU A 268 1.99 -27.17 7.35
CA GLU A 268 1.55 -25.84 6.94
C GLU A 268 2.64 -25.08 6.17
N PHE A 269 3.90 -25.21 6.57
CA PHE A 269 5.01 -24.61 5.82
C PHE A 269 5.12 -25.18 4.41
N ARG A 270 4.97 -26.50 4.21
CA ARG A 270 5.02 -27.13 2.89
C ARG A 270 3.88 -26.66 1.99
N GLU A 271 2.66 -26.62 2.52
CA GLU A 271 1.48 -26.14 1.79
C GLU A 271 1.66 -24.68 1.39
N ARG A 272 2.00 -23.82 2.36
CA ARG A 272 2.20 -22.38 2.16
C ARG A 272 3.34 -22.09 1.18
N TRP A 273 4.40 -22.89 1.22
CA TRP A 273 5.54 -22.77 0.31
C TRP A 273 5.16 -23.15 -1.12
N LYS A 274 4.40 -24.22 -1.32
CA LYS A 274 3.89 -24.61 -2.63
C LYS A 274 3.03 -23.49 -3.24
N GLU A 275 2.09 -22.94 -2.47
CA GLU A 275 1.29 -21.79 -2.92
C GLU A 275 2.15 -20.58 -3.32
N PHE A 276 3.18 -20.28 -2.52
CA PHE A 276 4.11 -19.18 -2.79
C PHE A 276 4.85 -19.41 -4.11
N GLN A 277 5.37 -20.61 -4.33
CA GLN A 277 6.06 -20.99 -5.57
C GLN A 277 5.11 -20.88 -6.78
N ASP A 278 3.88 -21.38 -6.67
CA ASP A 278 2.86 -21.30 -7.72
C ASP A 278 2.52 -19.85 -8.09
N LYS A 279 2.48 -18.95 -7.10
CA LYS A 279 2.28 -17.50 -7.33
C LYS A 279 3.49 -16.87 -8.01
N VAL A 280 4.70 -17.11 -7.50
CA VAL A 280 5.94 -16.52 -8.04
C VAL A 280 6.22 -17.00 -9.46
N ALA A 281 5.95 -18.26 -9.77
CA ALA A 281 6.10 -18.81 -11.12
C ALA A 281 5.32 -18.02 -12.18
N LYS A 282 4.16 -17.46 -11.80
CA LYS A 282 3.32 -16.63 -12.69
C LYS A 282 3.85 -15.20 -12.86
N LYS A 283 4.76 -14.74 -12.00
CA LYS A 283 5.30 -13.36 -12.00
C LYS A 283 6.49 -13.14 -12.92
N GLN A 284 6.94 -14.17 -13.63
CA GLN A 284 8.05 -14.08 -14.59
C GLN A 284 9.38 -13.67 -13.94
N ILE A 285 9.65 -14.08 -12.70
CA ILE A 285 10.90 -13.78 -11.98
C ILE A 285 11.91 -14.91 -12.19
N ASP A 286 13.16 -14.60 -12.55
CA ASP A 286 14.23 -15.59 -12.69
C ASP A 286 15.03 -15.79 -11.39
N HIS A 287 15.21 -14.71 -10.62
CA HIS A 287 16.00 -14.71 -9.39
C HIS A 287 15.28 -13.99 -8.25
N GLN A 288 15.16 -14.62 -7.09
CA GLN A 288 14.50 -14.06 -5.89
C GLN A 288 15.48 -13.37 -4.93
N GLY A 289 16.72 -13.19 -5.37
CA GLY A 289 17.84 -12.69 -4.57
C GLY A 289 17.97 -13.40 -3.22
N ILE A 290 18.21 -12.62 -2.18
CA ILE A 290 18.31 -13.13 -0.80
C ILE A 290 16.99 -12.93 -0.01
N THR A 291 15.83 -12.85 -0.67
CA THR A 291 14.54 -12.67 0.03
C THR A 291 14.29 -13.71 1.13
N HIS A 292 14.68 -14.97 0.89
CA HIS A 292 14.50 -16.05 1.87
C HIS A 292 15.48 -15.98 3.05
N PHE A 293 16.55 -15.17 2.96
CA PHE A 293 17.44 -14.92 4.09
C PHE A 293 16.70 -14.19 5.21
N SER A 294 15.82 -13.24 4.87
CA SER A 294 15.01 -12.45 5.80
C SER A 294 14.31 -13.30 6.85
N CYS A 295 13.69 -14.41 6.43
CA CYS A 295 12.95 -15.30 7.33
C CYS A 295 13.81 -15.85 8.47
N THR A 296 15.01 -16.32 8.15
CA THR A 296 15.94 -16.88 9.13
C THR A 296 16.62 -15.78 9.94
N ALA A 297 17.05 -14.70 9.27
CA ALA A 297 17.78 -13.62 9.90
C ALA A 297 16.89 -12.89 10.91
N LEU A 298 15.68 -12.48 10.52
CA LEU A 298 14.75 -11.79 11.41
C LEU A 298 14.28 -12.70 12.55
N GLU A 299 14.07 -13.99 12.32
CA GLU A 299 13.75 -14.92 13.40
C GLU A 299 14.90 -15.02 14.42
N LYS A 300 16.15 -15.07 13.95
CA LYS A 300 17.33 -15.10 14.82
C LYS A 300 17.53 -13.80 15.61
N ILE A 301 17.34 -12.65 14.97
CA ILE A 301 17.63 -11.32 15.55
C ILE A 301 16.45 -10.84 16.42
N LEU A 302 15.21 -11.06 15.98
CA LEU A 302 14.00 -10.42 16.51
C LEU A 302 12.97 -11.39 17.09
N ARG A 303 13.10 -12.71 16.85
CA ARG A 303 12.03 -13.70 17.14
C ARG A 303 10.71 -13.37 16.45
N ARG A 304 10.82 -12.81 15.23
CA ARG A 304 9.73 -12.29 14.40
C ARG A 304 10.06 -12.42 12.92
N THR A 305 9.05 -12.24 12.08
CA THR A 305 9.14 -12.39 10.62
C THR A 305 9.20 -11.09 9.83
N ASN A 306 9.09 -9.93 10.49
CA ASN A 306 9.20 -8.61 9.87
C ASN A 306 9.91 -7.60 10.79
N PRO A 307 10.47 -6.50 10.23
CA PRO A 307 11.16 -5.48 10.98
C PRO A 307 10.27 -4.30 11.42
N PHE A 308 8.93 -4.32 11.28
CA PHE A 308 8.14 -3.08 11.27
C PHE A 308 8.14 -2.25 12.57
N ASP A 309 8.23 -2.85 13.75
CA ASP A 309 7.98 -2.11 15.00
C ASP A 309 9.28 -1.74 15.73
N PHE A 310 9.95 -2.74 16.30
CA PHE A 310 11.17 -2.61 17.10
C PHE A 310 12.18 -3.67 16.65
N PRO A 311 13.49 -3.48 16.88
CA PRO A 311 14.21 -2.38 17.53
C PRO A 311 14.67 -1.27 16.56
N GLN A 312 15.39 -0.27 17.09
CA GLN A 312 16.00 0.81 16.29
C GLN A 312 17.19 0.33 15.44
N LYS A 313 17.93 -0.67 15.91
CA LYS A 313 19.08 -1.27 15.21
C LYS A 313 18.83 -2.74 14.96
N ILE A 314 18.87 -3.16 13.70
CA ILE A 314 18.74 -4.57 13.33
C ILE A 314 20.09 -4.98 12.77
N CYS A 315 20.77 -5.85 13.50
CA CYS A 315 22.16 -6.20 13.26
C CYS A 315 22.34 -7.71 13.18
N LEU A 316 23.28 -8.12 12.34
CA LEU A 316 23.73 -9.49 12.22
C LEU A 316 25.24 -9.48 11.99
N ASN A 317 25.99 -10.10 12.90
CA ASN A 317 27.45 -10.19 12.83
C ASN A 317 28.11 -8.80 12.71
N GLY A 318 27.67 -7.82 13.51
CA GLY A 318 28.22 -6.46 13.53
C GLY A 318 27.86 -5.61 12.31
N ARG A 319 26.97 -6.08 11.43
CA ARG A 319 26.52 -5.37 10.23
C ARG A 319 25.02 -5.12 10.27
N PHE A 320 24.59 -3.96 9.80
CA PHE A 320 23.16 -3.66 9.67
C PHE A 320 22.49 -4.63 8.70
N TYR A 321 21.28 -5.08 9.02
CA TYR A 321 20.52 -6.03 8.22
C TYR A 321 20.38 -5.64 6.73
N SER A 322 20.12 -4.36 6.45
CA SER A 322 19.99 -3.82 5.10
C SER A 322 21.29 -3.86 4.28
N TRP A 323 22.46 -3.91 4.94
CA TRP A 323 23.76 -4.02 4.27
C TRP A 323 23.83 -5.29 3.41
N TYR A 324 23.30 -6.42 3.90
CA TYR A 324 23.37 -7.70 3.19
C TYR A 324 22.70 -7.67 1.82
N PHE A 325 21.60 -6.92 1.67
CA PHE A 325 20.90 -6.79 0.39
C PHE A 325 21.65 -5.86 -0.58
N MET A 326 22.21 -4.75 -0.08
CA MET A 326 23.02 -3.83 -0.89
C MET A 326 24.33 -4.48 -1.35
N ASP A 327 25.03 -5.17 -0.44
CA ASP A 327 26.23 -5.93 -0.76
C ASP A 327 25.93 -7.02 -1.81
N TYR A 328 24.83 -7.76 -1.62
CA TYR A 328 24.44 -8.80 -2.56
C TYR A 328 24.12 -8.26 -3.96
N ILE A 329 23.34 -7.18 -4.09
CA ILE A 329 23.04 -6.61 -5.41
C ILE A 329 24.31 -6.04 -6.08
N THR A 330 25.24 -5.45 -5.33
CA THR A 330 26.55 -5.04 -5.85
C THR A 330 27.35 -6.24 -6.38
N LYS A 331 27.35 -7.38 -5.69
CA LYS A 331 27.97 -8.62 -6.18
C LYS A 331 27.32 -9.11 -7.49
N VAL A 332 25.99 -9.04 -7.61
CA VAL A 332 25.27 -9.40 -8.84
C VAL A 332 25.71 -8.54 -10.01
N TYR A 333 25.74 -7.21 -9.84
CA TYR A 333 26.17 -6.29 -10.90
C TYR A 333 27.66 -6.40 -11.23
N THR A 334 28.49 -6.74 -10.24
CA THR A 334 29.91 -7.06 -10.47
C THR A 334 30.05 -8.28 -11.37
N ALA A 335 29.35 -9.38 -11.06
CA ALA A 335 29.35 -10.58 -11.91
C ALA A 335 28.78 -10.31 -13.31
N LEU A 336 27.72 -9.50 -13.40
CA LEU A 336 27.09 -9.11 -14.67
C LEU A 336 28.02 -8.27 -15.56
N ARG A 337 28.85 -7.42 -14.96
CA ARG A 337 29.89 -6.65 -15.66
C ARG A 337 30.98 -7.55 -16.21
N SER A 338 31.43 -8.53 -15.42
CA SER A 338 32.49 -9.47 -15.84
C SER A 338 32.04 -10.49 -16.89
N ASP A 339 30.74 -10.61 -17.15
CA ASP A 339 30.15 -11.55 -18.09
C ASP A 339 29.42 -10.82 -19.23
N GLU A 340 30.16 -10.44 -20.26
CA GLU A 340 29.61 -9.74 -21.44
C GLU A 340 28.55 -10.56 -22.20
N LYS A 341 28.53 -11.89 -22.01
CA LYS A 341 27.55 -12.79 -22.64
C LYS A 341 26.29 -12.99 -21.78
N ALA A 342 26.21 -12.40 -20.58
CA ALA A 342 25.00 -12.45 -19.77
C ALA A 342 23.89 -11.57 -20.35
N LYS A 343 22.63 -12.04 -20.31
CA LYS A 343 21.44 -11.26 -20.67
C LYS A 343 21.37 -9.98 -19.83
N PRO A 344 20.84 -8.87 -20.36
CA PRO A 344 20.63 -7.66 -19.57
C PRO A 344 19.68 -7.93 -18.40
N LEU A 345 19.89 -7.23 -17.29
CA LEU A 345 19.17 -7.46 -16.03
C LEU A 345 18.15 -6.36 -15.76
N LEU A 346 16.92 -6.74 -15.42
CA LEU A 346 15.96 -5.89 -14.71
C LEU A 346 15.87 -6.38 -13.26
N SER A 347 16.42 -5.63 -12.32
CA SER A 347 16.38 -5.92 -10.89
C SER A 347 15.47 -4.97 -10.12
N TYR A 348 14.72 -5.52 -9.17
CA TYR A 348 13.93 -4.78 -8.20
C TYR A 348 14.31 -5.20 -6.78
N THR A 349 14.69 -4.24 -5.94
CA THR A 349 15.02 -4.46 -4.52
C THR A 349 14.13 -3.58 -3.66
N HIS A 350 13.37 -4.20 -2.75
CA HIS A 350 12.44 -3.51 -1.85
C HIS A 350 12.99 -3.52 -0.41
N PHE A 351 13.23 -2.33 0.13
CA PHE A 351 13.63 -2.12 1.52
C PHE A 351 12.45 -1.64 2.36
N ASN A 352 12.10 -2.40 3.38
CA ASN A 352 11.06 -2.09 4.37
C ASN A 352 11.64 -1.47 5.65
N THR A 353 12.93 -1.12 5.64
CA THR A 353 13.64 -0.53 6.78
C THR A 353 12.96 0.76 7.28
N GLY A 354 12.39 1.56 6.37
CA GLY A 354 11.67 2.80 6.65
C GLY A 354 10.26 2.63 7.20
N HIS A 355 9.66 1.45 7.06
CA HIS A 355 8.30 1.17 7.49
C HIS A 355 8.25 0.87 9.00
N GLU A 356 8.47 1.92 9.80
CA GLU A 356 8.62 1.85 11.26
C GLU A 356 8.06 3.06 12.03
N THR A 357 8.08 2.99 13.37
CA THR A 357 7.29 3.86 14.25
C THR A 357 7.95 5.16 14.71
N ASN A 358 9.27 5.32 14.60
CA ASN A 358 10.02 6.51 14.99
C ASN A 358 10.64 7.28 13.82
N GLY A 359 10.73 6.67 12.63
CA GLY A 359 11.31 7.26 11.43
C GLY A 359 12.80 7.57 11.52
N LYS A 360 13.57 6.86 12.35
CA LYS A 360 15.03 7.02 12.51
C LYS A 360 15.80 5.74 12.21
N ARG A 361 15.16 4.63 11.85
CA ARG A 361 15.89 3.40 11.50
C ARG A 361 16.71 3.55 10.22
N MET A 362 16.28 4.42 9.30
CA MET A 362 16.99 4.67 8.05
C MET A 362 18.43 5.15 8.25
N ILE A 363 18.78 5.75 9.39
CA ILE A 363 20.18 6.12 9.73
C ILE A 363 21.12 4.90 9.59
N ASN A 364 20.63 3.69 9.88
CA ASN A 364 21.39 2.44 9.72
C ASN A 364 21.85 2.19 8.28
N MET A 365 21.19 2.80 7.30
CA MET A 365 21.50 2.65 5.87
C MET A 365 22.44 3.73 5.34
N ASP A 366 22.59 4.88 6.02
CA ASP A 366 23.20 6.09 5.43
C ASP A 366 24.60 5.85 4.83
N ALA A 367 25.54 5.36 5.64
CA ALA A 367 26.92 5.12 5.18
C ALA A 367 26.99 4.04 4.08
N ASN A 368 26.22 2.96 4.22
CA ASN A 368 26.23 1.85 3.26
C ASN A 368 25.54 2.22 1.95
N MET A 369 24.47 3.03 2.01
CA MET A 369 23.77 3.54 0.84
C MET A 369 24.62 4.54 0.07
N ALA A 370 25.38 5.40 0.77
CA ALA A 370 26.35 6.30 0.16
C ALA A 370 27.42 5.53 -0.64
N LYS A 371 27.97 4.45 -0.07
CA LYS A 371 28.89 3.57 -0.79
C LYS A 371 28.20 2.89 -1.98
N PHE A 372 27.01 2.33 -1.75
CA PHE A 372 26.23 1.64 -2.78
C PHE A 372 25.92 2.55 -3.98
N PHE A 373 25.59 3.82 -3.78
CA PHE A 373 25.38 4.77 -4.87
C PHE A 373 26.65 4.99 -5.71
N LYS A 374 27.81 5.11 -5.06
CA LYS A 374 29.10 5.22 -5.76
C LYS A 374 29.45 3.93 -6.52
N ASP A 375 29.15 2.77 -5.94
CA ASP A 375 29.30 1.48 -6.63
C ASP A 375 28.39 1.44 -7.87
N MET A 376 27.12 1.85 -7.76
CA MET A 376 26.17 1.88 -8.87
C MET A 376 26.59 2.83 -10.00
N ALA A 377 27.14 3.99 -9.65
CA ALA A 377 27.70 4.94 -10.62
C ALA A 377 28.89 4.36 -11.41
N SER A 378 29.58 3.34 -10.88
CA SER A 378 30.72 2.70 -11.53
C SER A 378 30.36 1.57 -12.53
N PHE A 379 29.07 1.24 -12.68
CA PHE A 379 28.60 0.24 -13.64
C PHE A 379 28.09 0.91 -14.92
N PRO A 380 28.91 1.03 -15.99
CA PRO A 380 28.64 1.91 -17.14
C PRO A 380 27.36 1.57 -17.91
N ASP A 381 26.90 0.32 -17.81
CA ASP A 381 25.71 -0.18 -18.50
C ASP A 381 24.47 -0.27 -17.59
N THR A 382 24.49 0.31 -16.39
CA THR A 382 23.38 0.16 -15.43
C THR A 382 22.72 1.49 -15.10
N LEU A 383 21.45 1.62 -15.46
CA LEU A 383 20.60 2.72 -15.01
C LEU A 383 20.01 2.36 -13.65
N THR A 384 20.31 3.13 -12.61
CA THR A 384 19.77 2.89 -11.25
C THR A 384 18.72 3.92 -10.87
N LEU A 385 17.53 3.46 -10.50
CA LEU A 385 16.45 4.27 -9.94
C LEU A 385 16.39 4.04 -8.43
N ILE A 386 16.34 5.12 -7.66
CA ILE A 386 16.09 5.09 -6.22
C ILE A 386 14.79 5.82 -5.97
N LEU A 387 13.75 5.11 -5.55
CA LEU A 387 12.42 5.69 -5.36
C LEU A 387 11.79 5.24 -4.05
N SER A 388 10.76 5.95 -3.62
CA SER A 388 9.83 5.47 -2.60
C SER A 388 8.41 5.45 -3.12
N ASP A 389 7.56 4.73 -2.41
CA ASP A 389 6.14 4.57 -2.66
C ASP A 389 5.33 5.73 -2.06
N HIS A 390 5.62 6.08 -0.82
CA HIS A 390 5.01 7.17 -0.05
C HIS A 390 5.90 7.56 1.13
N GLY A 391 5.51 8.58 1.89
CA GLY A 391 6.16 8.96 3.16
C GLY A 391 5.73 8.09 4.35
N HIS A 392 6.08 8.49 5.57
CA HIS A 392 5.85 7.67 6.76
C HIS A 392 4.37 7.45 7.07
N THR A 393 3.95 6.19 7.17
CA THR A 393 2.57 5.80 7.57
C THR A 393 2.45 5.37 9.02
N ARG A 394 3.56 5.13 9.72
CA ARG A 394 3.55 4.55 11.09
C ARG A 394 4.07 5.48 12.17
N THR A 395 4.72 6.59 11.80
CA THR A 395 5.22 7.55 12.78
C THR A 395 4.08 8.43 13.32
N PRO A 396 4.15 8.87 14.59
CA PRO A 396 3.25 9.91 15.11
C PRO A 396 3.29 11.19 14.28
N PHE A 397 4.44 11.52 13.68
CA PHE A 397 4.63 12.69 12.81
C PHE A 397 3.64 12.72 11.65
N ARG A 398 3.22 11.58 11.09
CA ARG A 398 2.23 11.53 9.99
C ARG A 398 0.93 12.27 10.31
N ASN A 399 0.58 12.39 11.60
CA ASN A 399 -0.67 12.99 12.05
C ASN A 399 -0.57 14.51 12.23
N THR A 400 0.62 15.10 12.08
CA THR A 400 0.78 16.55 12.04
C THR A 400 0.42 17.10 10.65
N LYS A 401 0.25 18.42 10.54
CA LYS A 401 0.00 19.08 9.25
C LYS A 401 1.13 18.80 8.26
N GLU A 402 2.38 18.89 8.71
CA GLU A 402 3.56 18.66 7.88
C GLU A 402 3.77 17.19 7.53
N GLY A 403 3.65 16.27 8.50
CA GLY A 403 3.80 14.85 8.21
C GLY A 403 2.71 14.33 7.27
N GLY A 404 1.50 14.89 7.35
CA GLY A 404 0.43 14.59 6.41
C GLY A 404 0.67 15.12 4.99
N LYS A 405 1.58 16.07 4.77
CA LYS A 405 2.03 16.48 3.42
C LYS A 405 3.18 15.59 2.96
N GLU A 406 4.17 15.36 3.82
CA GLU A 406 5.31 14.48 3.54
C GLU A 406 4.89 13.06 3.17
N LEU A 407 3.75 12.58 3.68
CA LEU A 407 3.18 11.28 3.28
C LEU A 407 3.02 11.12 1.76
N TYR A 408 2.82 12.21 1.01
CA TYR A 408 2.62 12.18 -0.45
C TYR A 408 3.78 12.78 -1.25
N ASP A 409 4.91 12.97 -0.58
CA ASP A 409 6.15 13.50 -1.15
C ASP A 409 7.21 12.40 -1.21
N PRO A 410 7.09 11.40 -2.11
CA PRO A 410 8.07 10.33 -2.23
C PRO A 410 9.39 10.79 -2.85
N VAL A 411 10.42 9.98 -2.64
CA VAL A 411 11.76 10.07 -3.19
C VAL A 411 11.76 9.59 -4.65
N PHE A 412 12.51 10.26 -5.52
CA PHE A 412 12.89 9.71 -6.82
C PHE A 412 14.23 10.30 -7.31
N PHE A 413 15.23 9.44 -7.45
CA PHE A 413 16.54 9.76 -8.01
C PHE A 413 16.89 8.79 -9.14
N MET A 414 17.73 9.24 -10.07
CA MET A 414 18.36 8.36 -11.07
C MET A 414 19.87 8.54 -11.03
N ILE A 415 20.62 7.45 -10.99
CA ILE A 415 22.07 7.45 -11.24
C ILE A 415 22.27 6.97 -12.68
N VAL A 416 22.86 7.82 -13.50
CA VAL A 416 23.01 7.67 -14.95
C VAL A 416 24.50 7.69 -15.30
N PRO A 417 25.18 6.54 -15.39
CA PRO A 417 26.53 6.43 -15.93
C PRO A 417 26.62 6.93 -17.38
N ASP A 418 27.80 7.37 -17.82
CA ASP A 418 27.98 7.94 -19.17
C ASP A 418 27.60 6.94 -20.28
N GLY A 419 27.91 5.64 -20.11
CA GLY A 419 27.48 4.60 -21.03
C GLY A 419 25.95 4.43 -21.14
N ILE A 420 25.19 4.76 -20.07
CA ILE A 420 23.73 4.83 -20.13
C ILE A 420 23.29 6.09 -20.86
N LYS A 421 23.91 7.24 -20.58
CA LYS A 421 23.61 8.52 -21.24
C LYS A 421 23.73 8.40 -22.76
N GLU A 422 24.78 7.75 -23.24
CA GLU A 422 24.99 7.46 -24.66
C GLU A 422 23.87 6.57 -25.24
N LYS A 423 23.51 5.49 -24.54
CA LYS A 423 22.47 4.55 -25.00
C LYS A 423 21.05 5.11 -24.94
N LEU A 424 20.75 6.02 -24.01
CA LEU A 424 19.46 6.71 -23.96
C LEU A 424 19.37 7.83 -25.01
N GLY A 425 20.50 8.38 -25.42
CA GLY A 425 20.59 9.45 -26.39
C GLY A 425 20.17 10.82 -25.84
N PRO A 426 20.49 11.90 -26.57
CA PRO A 426 20.31 13.27 -26.10
C PRO A 426 18.85 13.63 -25.83
N ARG A 427 17.93 13.09 -26.63
CA ARG A 427 16.49 13.38 -26.52
C ARG A 427 15.90 12.91 -25.18
N ARG A 428 16.08 11.63 -24.84
CA ARG A 428 15.60 11.09 -23.55
C ARG A 428 16.34 11.72 -22.38
N MET A 429 17.64 11.97 -22.52
CA MET A 429 18.41 12.64 -21.48
C MET A 429 17.95 14.07 -21.20
N ASN A 430 17.66 14.85 -22.24
CA ASN A 430 17.09 16.20 -22.08
C ASN A 430 15.72 16.14 -21.41
N ALA A 431 14.86 15.20 -21.81
CA ALA A 431 13.57 14.98 -21.15
C ALA A 431 13.73 14.66 -19.66
N LEU A 432 14.63 13.74 -19.29
CA LEU A 432 14.90 13.41 -17.89
C LEU A 432 15.42 14.62 -17.10
N VAL A 433 16.32 15.42 -17.68
CA VAL A 433 16.83 16.64 -17.06
C VAL A 433 15.70 17.65 -16.83
N THR A 434 14.87 17.92 -17.84
CA THR A 434 13.70 18.80 -17.76
C THR A 434 12.69 18.30 -16.72
N ASN A 435 12.43 16.99 -16.71
CA ASN A 435 11.41 16.35 -15.88
C ASN A 435 11.75 16.33 -14.38
N GLN A 436 13.00 16.60 -13.98
CA GLN A 436 13.35 16.81 -12.56
C GLN A 436 12.48 17.89 -11.89
N LYS A 437 11.97 18.84 -12.67
CA LYS A 437 11.11 19.95 -12.22
C LYS A 437 9.67 19.84 -12.75
N ARG A 438 9.23 18.67 -13.24
CA ARG A 438 7.87 18.43 -13.74
C ARG A 438 7.13 17.47 -12.84
N LEU A 439 5.82 17.68 -12.69
CA LEU A 439 4.95 16.80 -11.90
C LEU A 439 4.70 15.47 -12.63
N PHE A 440 4.95 14.35 -11.95
CA PHE A 440 4.68 13.01 -12.50
C PHE A 440 4.36 11.99 -11.41
N ALA A 441 3.86 10.83 -11.81
CA ALA A 441 3.58 9.69 -10.94
C ALA A 441 4.32 8.43 -11.43
N LEU A 442 4.38 7.38 -10.61
CA LEU A 442 5.06 6.12 -10.98
C LEU A 442 4.44 5.43 -12.21
N LYS A 443 3.20 5.75 -12.58
CA LYS A 443 2.58 5.36 -13.86
C LYS A 443 3.35 5.92 -15.07
N ASP A 444 3.91 7.13 -14.96
CA ASP A 444 4.75 7.71 -16.02
C ASP A 444 6.12 7.01 -16.11
N VAL A 445 6.64 6.51 -15.00
CA VAL A 445 7.85 5.67 -14.99
C VAL A 445 7.57 4.32 -15.65
N HIS A 446 6.40 3.73 -15.37
CA HIS A 446 5.94 2.51 -16.06
C HIS A 446 5.90 2.70 -17.58
N LYS A 447 5.28 3.79 -18.06
CA LYS A 447 5.25 4.12 -19.50
C LYS A 447 6.66 4.24 -20.10
N ALA A 448 7.58 4.91 -19.41
CA ALA A 448 8.97 4.99 -19.83
C ALA A 448 9.59 3.59 -19.99
N PHE A 449 9.44 2.72 -19.00
CA PHE A 449 9.96 1.36 -19.05
C PHE A 449 9.32 0.54 -20.17
N MET A 450 8.01 0.66 -20.36
CA MET A 450 7.26 -0.06 -21.39
C MET A 450 7.48 0.48 -22.81
N SER A 451 8.08 1.66 -22.96
CA SER A 451 8.49 2.22 -24.26
C SER A 451 9.94 1.95 -24.62
N LEU A 452 10.78 1.52 -23.66
CA LEU A 452 12.24 1.52 -23.79
C LEU A 452 12.75 0.82 -25.06
N TYR A 453 12.17 -0.33 -25.41
CA TYR A 453 12.46 -1.11 -26.62
C TYR A 453 11.21 -1.55 -27.38
N ASP A 454 10.09 -0.84 -27.23
CA ASP A 454 8.88 -1.06 -28.01
C ASP A 454 9.02 -0.36 -29.37
N PRO A 455 9.03 -1.08 -30.52
CA PRO A 455 9.25 -0.48 -31.83
C PRO A 455 8.24 0.61 -32.22
N GLN A 456 7.04 0.60 -31.65
CA GLN A 456 6.00 1.58 -31.97
C GLN A 456 6.04 2.80 -31.05
N LYS A 457 6.70 2.69 -29.89
CA LYS A 457 6.67 3.72 -28.84
C LYS A 457 8.01 4.36 -28.57
N MET A 458 9.12 3.66 -28.84
CA MET A 458 10.45 4.07 -28.37
C MET A 458 10.89 5.44 -28.90
N ASP A 459 10.38 5.81 -30.09
CA ASP A 459 10.69 7.07 -30.78
C ASP A 459 9.61 8.14 -30.64
N SER A 460 8.56 7.93 -29.83
CA SER A 460 7.48 8.90 -29.63
C SER A 460 7.88 10.06 -28.70
N ASP A 461 7.52 11.29 -29.07
CA ASP A 461 7.73 12.50 -28.26
C ASP A 461 6.60 12.77 -27.27
N ASP A 462 5.53 11.96 -27.35
CA ASP A 462 4.39 12.10 -26.48
C ASP A 462 4.65 11.46 -25.11
N TYR A 463 4.75 12.28 -24.07
CA TYR A 463 4.88 11.82 -22.68
C TYR A 463 3.70 10.94 -22.24
N SER A 464 2.54 11.02 -22.91
CA SER A 464 1.42 10.14 -22.66
C SER A 464 1.72 8.67 -23.05
N VAL A 465 2.70 8.46 -23.94
CA VAL A 465 3.17 7.17 -24.45
C VAL A 465 4.46 6.71 -23.77
N THR A 466 5.45 7.60 -23.68
CA THR A 466 6.83 7.29 -23.20
C THR A 466 7.12 7.79 -21.79
N GLY A 467 6.15 8.44 -21.13
CA GLY A 467 6.28 8.89 -19.76
C GLY A 467 7.47 9.82 -19.54
N ILE A 468 8.30 9.52 -18.55
CA ILE A 468 9.44 10.37 -18.18
C ILE A 468 10.57 10.42 -19.22
N PHE A 469 10.54 9.58 -20.27
CA PHE A 469 11.50 9.63 -21.38
C PHE A 469 11.16 10.69 -22.44
N SER A 470 10.03 11.39 -22.32
CA SER A 470 9.69 12.59 -23.08
C SER A 470 9.34 13.74 -22.14
N GLU A 471 9.39 14.98 -22.63
CA GLU A 471 9.14 16.15 -21.80
C GLU A 471 7.69 16.19 -21.29
N ILE A 472 7.53 16.18 -19.98
CA ILE A 472 6.22 16.33 -19.33
C ILE A 472 5.86 17.82 -19.31
N LEU A 473 4.59 18.12 -19.59
CA LEU A 473 4.08 19.48 -19.67
C LEU A 473 4.36 20.30 -18.40
N ALA A 474 4.82 21.54 -18.60
CA ALA A 474 5.10 22.51 -17.54
C ALA A 474 3.87 22.86 -16.68
N ASN A 475 2.71 22.84 -17.31
CA ASN A 475 1.43 23.21 -16.72
C ASN A 475 0.65 22.01 -16.19
N ARG A 476 1.24 20.80 -16.16
CA ARG A 476 0.62 19.62 -15.55
C ARG A 476 0.40 19.87 -14.05
N THR A 477 -0.77 19.51 -13.57
CA THR A 477 -1.23 19.67 -12.20
C THR A 477 -1.66 18.33 -11.63
N CYS A 478 -1.93 18.28 -10.32
CA CYS A 478 -2.46 17.08 -9.70
C CYS A 478 -3.88 16.70 -10.18
N ALA A 479 -4.61 17.60 -10.86
CA ALA A 479 -5.87 17.24 -11.52
C ALA A 479 -5.65 16.35 -12.75
N ASP A 480 -4.46 16.40 -13.35
CA ASP A 480 -4.06 15.62 -14.53
C ASP A 480 -3.44 14.26 -14.15
N LEU A 481 -3.45 13.92 -12.85
CA LEU A 481 -2.94 12.66 -12.32
C LEU A 481 -4.08 11.78 -11.85
N ASP A 482 -4.00 10.49 -12.18
CA ASP A 482 -4.86 9.45 -11.62
C ASP A 482 -4.48 9.21 -10.14
N MET A 483 -5.05 10.01 -9.24
CA MET A 483 -4.81 9.90 -7.80
C MET A 483 -6.01 9.31 -7.06
N LEU A 484 -5.73 8.51 -6.04
CA LEU A 484 -6.77 8.06 -5.12
C LEU A 484 -7.38 9.27 -4.39
N PRO A 485 -8.66 9.20 -3.98
CA PRO A 485 -9.32 10.45 -3.59
C PRO A 485 -8.86 11.00 -2.24
N LEU A 486 -8.23 10.20 -1.38
CA LEU A 486 -7.59 10.66 -0.14
C LEU A 486 -6.24 11.36 -0.34
N THR A 487 -5.66 11.23 -1.53
CA THR A 487 -4.27 11.61 -1.80
C THR A 487 -4.10 13.12 -1.80
N ARG A 488 -3.21 13.67 -0.96
CA ARG A 488 -2.93 15.10 -1.01
C ARG A 488 -1.98 15.37 -2.16
N CYS A 489 -2.31 16.40 -2.95
CA CYS A 489 -1.36 16.94 -3.91
C CYS A 489 -0.14 17.51 -3.20
N LYS A 490 1.04 17.23 -3.74
CA LYS A 490 2.34 17.76 -3.30
C LYS A 490 2.56 19.22 -3.70
N CYS A 491 1.88 19.68 -4.75
CA CYS A 491 1.96 21.07 -5.20
C CYS A 491 1.34 22.01 -4.16
N GLU A 492 2.11 23.02 -3.77
CA GLU A 492 1.69 24.01 -2.79
C GLU A 492 0.44 24.77 -3.24
N GLY A 493 -0.48 25.00 -2.30
CA GLY A 493 -1.72 25.72 -2.56
C GLY A 493 -2.75 24.98 -3.44
N PHE A 494 -2.43 23.79 -3.94
CA PHE A 494 -3.37 23.03 -4.78
C PHE A 494 -4.56 22.49 -3.97
N ASN A 495 -4.27 21.86 -2.83
CA ASN A 495 -5.34 21.45 -1.91
C ASN A 495 -5.80 22.69 -1.13
N LYS A 496 -6.84 23.38 -1.59
CA LYS A 496 -7.60 24.31 -0.74
C LYS A 496 -8.35 23.49 0.29
N GLU A 497 -7.70 23.25 1.43
CA GLU A 497 -8.28 22.58 2.58
C GLU A 497 -9.04 23.61 3.42
N ILE A 498 -10.34 23.39 3.58
CA ILE A 498 -11.17 24.15 4.52
C ILE A 498 -11.49 23.20 5.66
N GLU A 499 -11.01 23.53 6.85
CA GLU A 499 -11.42 22.87 8.08
C GLU A 499 -12.83 23.30 8.42
N ILE A 500 -13.71 22.33 8.60
CA ILE A 500 -15.10 22.55 8.98
C ILE A 500 -15.23 22.21 10.46
N LYS A 501 -16.07 22.97 11.16
CA LYS A 501 -16.39 22.73 12.58
C LYS A 501 -16.85 21.28 12.78
N GLU A 502 -16.38 20.66 13.86
CA GLU A 502 -16.82 19.33 14.25
C GLU A 502 -18.34 19.30 14.47
N ASN A 503 -18.99 18.23 14.03
CA ASN A 503 -20.44 18.05 14.11
C ASN A 503 -21.29 19.16 13.49
N ALA A 504 -20.77 19.91 12.52
CA ALA A 504 -21.54 20.96 11.82
C ALA A 504 -22.83 20.40 11.18
N ASP A 505 -23.97 21.05 11.41
CA ASP A 505 -25.29 20.56 11.01
C ASP A 505 -25.42 20.35 9.49
N ASP A 506 -24.81 21.23 8.70
CA ASP A 506 -24.76 21.21 7.24
C ASP A 506 -23.88 20.08 6.66
N TYR A 507 -23.18 19.32 7.50
CA TYR A 507 -22.37 18.16 7.12
C TYR A 507 -22.89 16.82 7.67
N LYS A 508 -23.91 16.83 8.55
CA LYS A 508 -24.49 15.61 9.13
C LYS A 508 -25.08 14.67 8.07
N TRP A 509 -25.64 15.22 7.00
CA TRP A 509 -26.18 14.43 5.88
C TRP A 509 -25.10 13.63 5.12
N LEU A 510 -23.88 14.18 4.99
CA LEU A 510 -22.74 13.45 4.42
C LEU A 510 -22.22 12.38 5.38
N ALA A 511 -22.19 12.68 6.68
CA ALA A 511 -21.78 11.72 7.71
C ALA A 511 -22.75 10.52 7.75
N GLU A 512 -24.07 10.79 7.69
CA GLU A 512 -25.07 9.73 7.64
C GLU A 512 -25.04 8.95 6.32
N PHE A 513 -24.87 9.61 5.19
CA PHE A 513 -24.62 8.93 3.92
C PHE A 513 -23.45 7.94 4.01
N ALA A 514 -22.34 8.35 4.64
CA ALA A 514 -21.18 7.49 4.79
C ALA A 514 -21.43 6.29 5.72
N VAL A 515 -22.06 6.48 6.89
CA VAL A 515 -22.41 5.38 7.80
C VAL A 515 -23.44 4.45 7.17
N GLY A 516 -24.44 5.00 6.47
CA GLY A 516 -25.43 4.23 5.73
C GLY A 516 -24.80 3.31 4.68
N HIS A 517 -23.79 3.81 3.96
CA HIS A 517 -23.04 3.00 2.99
C HIS A 517 -22.27 1.84 3.66
N ILE A 518 -21.60 2.10 4.80
CA ILE A 518 -20.89 1.08 5.58
C ILE A 518 -21.86 0.02 6.11
N ASN A 519 -22.98 0.45 6.68
CA ASN A 519 -24.03 -0.42 7.21
C ASN A 519 -24.64 -1.32 6.12
N ASN A 520 -24.97 -0.75 4.96
CA ASN A 520 -25.44 -1.51 3.80
C ASN A 520 -24.41 -2.58 3.38
N ALA A 521 -23.11 -2.29 3.46
CA ALA A 521 -22.05 -3.24 3.13
C ALA A 521 -21.92 -4.38 4.16
N ILE A 522 -22.00 -4.08 5.46
CA ILE A 522 -21.97 -5.10 6.54
C ILE A 522 -23.12 -6.10 6.34
N GLN A 523 -24.35 -5.60 6.19
CA GLN A 523 -25.54 -6.43 6.02
C GLN A 523 -25.47 -7.31 4.76
N ARG A 524 -24.99 -6.74 3.64
CA ARG A 524 -24.80 -7.48 2.39
C ARG A 524 -23.76 -8.59 2.53
N GLN A 525 -22.59 -8.29 3.09
CA GLN A 525 -21.51 -9.25 3.28
C GLN A 525 -21.92 -10.42 4.19
N HIS A 526 -22.67 -10.12 5.26
CA HIS A 526 -23.24 -11.16 6.12
C HIS A 526 -24.15 -12.11 5.34
N ARG A 527 -25.10 -11.57 4.58
CA ARG A 527 -26.06 -12.34 3.75
C ARG A 527 -25.38 -13.21 2.69
N GLU A 528 -24.41 -12.67 1.96
CA GLU A 528 -23.76 -13.36 0.82
C GLU A 528 -22.82 -14.50 1.26
N GLY A 529 -22.36 -14.52 2.51
CA GLY A 529 -21.41 -15.51 2.98
C GLY A 529 -21.98 -16.74 3.67
N LYS A 530 -23.31 -16.89 3.75
CA LYS A 530 -23.99 -18.09 4.29
C LYS A 530 -24.60 -18.93 3.17
N ILE A 531 -24.80 -20.23 3.42
CA ILE A 531 -25.37 -21.20 2.46
C ILE A 531 -26.84 -20.81 2.17
N ALA A 532 -27.25 -20.90 0.90
CA ALA A 532 -28.64 -20.66 0.49
C ALA A 532 -29.59 -21.64 1.21
N ASN A 533 -30.68 -21.11 1.79
CA ASN A 533 -31.80 -21.82 2.45
C ASN A 533 -31.82 -21.93 4.00
N SER A 534 -31.23 -21.01 4.77
CA SER A 534 -31.61 -20.85 6.19
C SER A 534 -32.42 -19.57 6.42
N SER A 535 -33.44 -19.63 7.28
CA SER A 535 -34.23 -18.46 7.75
C SER A 535 -33.40 -17.46 8.58
N GLU A 536 -32.14 -17.77 8.87
CA GLU A 536 -31.14 -16.92 9.54
C GLU A 536 -30.27 -16.09 8.56
N ASN A 537 -30.62 -16.07 7.27
CA ASN A 537 -29.79 -15.46 6.21
C ASN A 537 -29.99 -13.95 6.02
N TYR A 538 -30.78 -13.29 6.84
CA TYR A 538 -31.13 -11.88 6.66
C TYR A 538 -30.74 -10.98 7.83
N GLY A 539 -30.56 -9.68 7.54
CA GLY A 539 -30.12 -8.69 8.52
C GLY A 539 -28.64 -8.75 8.87
N TYR A 540 -28.29 -8.19 10.03
CA TYR A 540 -26.94 -8.17 10.58
C TYR A 540 -26.65 -9.47 11.35
N GLY A 541 -25.40 -9.94 11.29
CA GLY A 541 -24.91 -11.06 12.10
C GLY A 541 -24.33 -10.58 13.44
N ASN A 542 -23.24 -11.19 13.87
CA ASN A 542 -22.48 -10.73 15.05
C ASN A 542 -21.89 -9.33 14.83
N CYS A 543 -21.50 -8.99 13.60
CA CYS A 543 -21.07 -7.65 13.23
C CYS A 543 -22.28 -6.71 13.20
N GLU A 544 -22.38 -5.89 14.24
CA GLU A 544 -23.55 -5.08 14.52
C GLU A 544 -23.70 -3.89 13.56
N ARG A 545 -24.94 -3.42 13.40
CA ARG A 545 -25.24 -2.16 12.70
C ARG A 545 -24.61 -0.98 13.44
N LEU A 546 -23.86 -0.15 12.73
CA LEU A 546 -23.21 1.03 13.30
C LEU A 546 -24.22 2.16 13.53
N VAL A 547 -24.10 2.83 14.68
CA VAL A 547 -24.91 4.00 15.04
C VAL A 547 -24.00 5.22 15.15
N GLY A 548 -24.23 6.20 14.28
CA GLY A 548 -23.43 7.43 14.22
C GLY A 548 -23.66 8.30 15.46
N LYS A 549 -22.57 8.63 16.17
CA LYS A 549 -22.60 9.47 17.37
C LYS A 549 -22.19 10.90 17.06
N SER A 550 -21.02 11.07 16.44
CA SER A 550 -20.42 12.37 16.10
C SER A 550 -19.41 12.22 14.97
N PHE A 551 -18.88 13.33 14.46
CA PHE A 551 -17.76 13.35 13.53
C PHE A 551 -16.83 14.53 13.80
N SER A 552 -15.56 14.35 13.45
CA SER A 552 -14.44 15.26 13.74
C SER A 552 -13.50 15.35 12.55
N LYS A 553 -12.53 16.28 12.61
CA LYS A 553 -11.49 16.45 11.57
C LYS A 553 -12.08 16.53 10.16
N VAL A 554 -13.12 17.35 10.01
CA VAL A 554 -13.81 17.52 8.73
C VAL A 554 -12.97 18.41 7.84
N ILE A 555 -12.48 17.84 6.74
CA ILE A 555 -11.66 18.54 5.77
C ILE A 555 -12.37 18.52 4.43
N LYS A 556 -12.72 19.70 3.94
CA LYS A 556 -13.26 19.92 2.60
C LYS A 556 -12.10 20.24 1.65
N ARG A 557 -12.02 19.53 0.52
CA ARG A 557 -11.03 19.75 -0.55
C ARG A 557 -11.72 19.94 -1.89
N PHE A 558 -11.37 21.00 -2.61
CA PHE A 558 -11.81 21.20 -3.98
C PHE A 558 -10.88 20.50 -4.97
N ARG A 559 -11.44 19.75 -5.93
CA ARG A 559 -10.71 19.10 -7.03
C ARG A 559 -11.51 19.23 -8.33
N GLY A 560 -11.18 20.24 -9.13
CA GLY A 560 -11.91 20.53 -10.38
C GLY A 560 -13.40 20.77 -10.10
N GLU A 561 -14.28 20.03 -10.78
CA GLU A 561 -15.73 20.08 -10.59
C GLU A 561 -16.24 19.35 -9.34
N PHE A 562 -15.36 18.73 -8.55
CA PHE A 562 -15.73 17.95 -7.37
C PHE A 562 -15.26 18.57 -6.06
N ILE A 563 -16.01 18.29 -5.00
CA ILE A 563 -15.62 18.50 -3.61
C ILE A 563 -15.45 17.13 -2.97
N ILE A 564 -14.28 16.90 -2.37
CA ILE A 564 -14.02 15.72 -1.54
C ILE A 564 -14.06 16.17 -0.09
N THR A 565 -14.96 15.57 0.68
CA THR A 565 -15.07 15.80 2.12
C THR A 565 -14.57 14.55 2.85
N SER A 566 -13.55 14.71 3.68
CA SER A 566 -13.04 13.68 4.58
C SER A 566 -13.44 14.00 6.01
N MET A 567 -13.78 12.98 6.80
CA MET A 567 -14.10 13.14 8.23
C MET A 567 -13.84 11.87 9.02
N ASP A 568 -13.50 12.01 10.30
CA ASP A 568 -13.41 10.91 11.25
C ASP A 568 -14.79 10.76 11.93
N ILE A 569 -15.54 9.73 11.55
CA ILE A 569 -16.85 9.38 12.09
C ILE A 569 -16.67 8.53 13.34
N HIS A 570 -17.29 8.97 14.44
CA HIS A 570 -17.38 8.24 15.70
C HIS A 570 -18.71 7.53 15.77
N VAL A 571 -18.68 6.22 15.97
CA VAL A 571 -19.87 5.39 16.16
C VAL A 571 -19.88 4.83 17.57
N PHE A 572 -21.07 4.61 18.11
CA PHE A 572 -21.22 4.02 19.43
C PHE A 572 -20.53 2.64 19.49
N PRO A 573 -19.80 2.35 20.57
CA PRO A 573 -19.15 1.05 20.72
C PRO A 573 -20.16 -0.07 20.97
N PRO A 574 -19.82 -1.33 20.60
CA PRO A 574 -20.57 -2.49 21.03
C PRO A 574 -20.62 -2.63 22.56
N THR A 575 -21.60 -3.37 23.06
CA THR A 575 -21.76 -3.64 24.50
C THR A 575 -20.47 -4.15 25.12
N GLY A 576 -20.07 -3.56 26.25
CA GLY A 576 -18.85 -3.90 26.99
C GLY A 576 -17.61 -3.08 26.59
N TYR A 577 -17.68 -2.26 25.54
CA TYR A 577 -16.59 -1.35 25.14
C TYR A 577 -16.93 0.10 25.50
N LYS A 578 -15.93 0.85 26.02
CA LYS A 578 -16.10 2.24 26.47
C LYS A 578 -15.71 3.31 25.45
N LYS A 579 -14.86 2.95 24.47
CA LYS A 579 -14.31 3.91 23.50
C LYS A 579 -15.06 3.81 22.20
N ASP A 580 -15.45 4.95 21.64
CA ASP A 580 -16.08 5.03 20.32
C ASP A 580 -15.21 4.34 19.26
N GLU A 581 -15.87 3.70 18.29
CA GLU A 581 -15.19 3.17 17.13
C GLU A 581 -15.11 4.27 16.05
N VAL A 582 -13.93 4.43 15.45
CA VAL A 582 -13.68 5.58 14.56
C VAL A 582 -13.38 5.09 13.15
N PHE A 583 -14.13 5.64 12.19
CA PHE A 583 -13.97 5.40 10.77
C PHE A 583 -13.61 6.73 10.09
N ARG A 584 -12.44 6.79 9.46
CA ARG A 584 -12.11 7.89 8.55
C ARG A 584 -12.77 7.60 7.22
N VAL A 585 -13.74 8.41 6.85
CA VAL A 585 -14.47 8.26 5.58
C VAL A 585 -14.11 9.36 4.61
N SER A 586 -14.34 9.11 3.33
CA SER A 586 -14.37 10.17 2.33
C SER A 586 -15.50 10.02 1.35
N VAL A 587 -16.10 11.15 1.06
CA VAL A 587 -17.23 11.27 0.14
C VAL A 587 -16.89 12.33 -0.90
N LYS A 588 -17.34 12.11 -2.12
CA LYS A 588 -17.16 13.02 -3.26
C LYS A 588 -18.53 13.51 -3.72
N GLN A 589 -18.68 14.81 -3.85
CA GLN A 589 -19.87 15.46 -4.41
C GLN A 589 -19.46 16.41 -5.52
N PHE A 590 -20.42 16.81 -6.36
CA PHE A 590 -20.19 17.91 -7.30
C PHE A 590 -20.04 19.25 -6.57
N ALA A 591 -19.20 20.13 -7.11
CA ALA A 591 -19.03 21.50 -6.61
C ALA A 591 -20.23 22.38 -6.94
N THR A 592 -20.93 22.08 -8.05
CA THR A 592 -22.22 22.66 -8.41
C THR A 592 -23.37 21.81 -7.87
N PRO A 593 -24.56 22.38 -7.59
CA PRO A 593 -25.72 21.63 -7.14
C PRO A 593 -26.14 20.59 -8.19
N LYS A 594 -25.82 19.33 -7.93
CA LYS A 594 -26.14 18.20 -8.81
C LYS A 594 -26.29 16.94 -7.96
N ASP A 595 -27.33 16.16 -8.26
CA ASP A 595 -27.57 14.88 -7.62
C ASP A 595 -26.39 13.92 -7.81
N GLY A 596 -26.15 13.13 -6.77
CA GLY A 596 -25.06 12.15 -6.73
C GLY A 596 -23.96 12.57 -5.76
N VAL A 597 -23.88 11.80 -4.68
CA VAL A 597 -22.71 11.77 -3.80
C VAL A 597 -22.13 10.37 -3.86
N PHE A 598 -20.83 10.31 -4.04
CA PHE A 598 -20.10 9.06 -4.18
C PHE A 598 -19.37 8.77 -2.87
N PHE A 599 -19.69 7.63 -2.26
CA PHE A 599 -18.86 7.09 -1.20
C PHE A 599 -17.54 6.65 -1.83
N ILE A 600 -16.43 7.22 -1.37
CA ILE A 600 -15.12 6.86 -1.89
C ILE A 600 -14.59 5.65 -1.14
N ASN A 601 -14.35 5.82 0.15
CA ASN A 601 -13.73 4.80 0.99
C ASN A 601 -13.99 5.03 2.48
N SER A 602 -13.65 4.00 3.26
CA SER A 602 -13.51 4.07 4.71
C SER A 602 -12.23 3.39 5.16
N ILE A 603 -11.53 4.03 6.10
CA ILE A 603 -10.38 3.48 6.81
C ILE A 603 -10.76 3.36 8.28
N ARG A 604 -10.62 2.17 8.84
CA ARG A 604 -10.80 1.94 10.27
C ARG A 604 -9.62 2.55 11.03
N VAL A 605 -9.89 3.59 11.83
CA VAL A 605 -8.86 4.31 12.62
C VAL A 605 -8.60 3.61 13.94
N THR A 606 -9.64 3.05 14.57
CA THR A 606 -9.49 2.29 15.82
C THR A 606 -8.97 0.87 15.57
N THR A 607 -8.25 0.32 16.55
CA THR A 607 -7.77 -1.06 16.48
C THR A 607 -8.95 -2.04 16.46
N TYR A 608 -9.05 -2.82 15.38
CA TYR A 608 -10.18 -3.73 15.13
C TYR A 608 -9.85 -5.22 15.35
N SER A 609 -8.58 -5.57 15.59
CA SER A 609 -8.18 -6.97 15.88
C SER A 609 -8.88 -7.57 17.10
N LYS A 610 -9.33 -6.72 18.04
CA LYS A 610 -10.13 -7.10 19.21
C LYS A 610 -11.49 -7.75 18.87
N PHE A 611 -12.01 -7.51 17.66
CA PHE A 611 -13.28 -8.06 17.19
C PHE A 611 -13.11 -9.39 16.44
N ALA A 612 -11.88 -9.80 16.10
CA ALA A 612 -11.62 -11.06 15.38
C ALA A 612 -12.31 -12.29 16.00
N PRO A 613 -12.40 -12.42 17.34
CA PRO A 613 -13.04 -13.59 17.95
C PRO A 613 -14.57 -13.63 17.86
N CYS A 614 -15.25 -12.51 17.56
CA CYS A 614 -16.70 -12.45 17.44
C CYS A 614 -17.19 -12.12 16.02
N ALA A 615 -16.30 -11.65 15.14
CA ALA A 615 -16.68 -11.21 13.81
C ALA A 615 -17.29 -12.34 12.97
N ASP A 616 -18.32 -12.00 12.20
CA ASP A 616 -18.84 -12.91 11.18
C ASP A 616 -17.74 -13.23 10.18
N LYS A 617 -17.53 -14.51 9.87
CA LYS A 617 -16.49 -14.95 8.93
C LYS A 617 -16.63 -14.33 7.54
N SER A 618 -17.86 -13.95 7.17
CA SER A 618 -18.22 -13.35 5.90
C SER A 618 -18.20 -11.82 5.89
N VAL A 619 -17.94 -11.14 7.00
CA VAL A 619 -17.86 -9.68 7.05
C VAL A 619 -16.40 -9.25 7.18
N ASP A 620 -15.97 -8.25 6.40
CA ASP A 620 -14.63 -7.67 6.56
C ASP A 620 -14.49 -7.13 7.99
N ILE A 621 -13.53 -7.69 8.72
CA ILE A 621 -13.23 -7.32 10.10
C ILE A 621 -12.96 -5.82 10.28
N LYS A 622 -12.53 -5.09 9.24
CA LYS A 622 -12.36 -3.63 9.29
C LYS A 622 -13.68 -2.89 9.51
N LEU A 623 -14.78 -3.44 9.01
CA LEU A 623 -16.13 -2.89 9.16
C LEU A 623 -16.79 -3.35 10.47
N CYS A 624 -16.41 -4.53 10.95
CA CYS A 624 -17.06 -5.18 12.08
C CYS A 624 -16.86 -4.45 13.42
N ALA A 625 -17.92 -4.42 14.20
CA ALA A 625 -17.91 -4.13 15.63
C ALA A 625 -18.87 -5.13 16.29
N CYS A 626 -18.40 -5.94 17.24
CA CYS A 626 -19.15 -7.06 17.80
C CYS A 626 -18.75 -7.35 19.26
N THR A 627 -19.50 -8.24 19.92
CA THR A 627 -19.18 -8.78 21.25
C THR A 627 -19.37 -10.30 21.30
N LYS A 628 -18.63 -10.99 22.18
CA LYS A 628 -18.69 -12.46 22.35
C LYS A 628 -19.91 -12.95 23.13
N HIS A 629 -20.50 -12.10 23.98
CA HIS A 629 -21.61 -12.47 24.84
C HIS A 629 -22.85 -11.68 24.40
N GLN A 630 -23.87 -12.38 23.90
CA GLN A 630 -25.21 -11.84 23.75
C GLN A 630 -25.76 -11.50 25.14
N THR A 631 -25.47 -10.30 25.63
CA THR A 631 -26.28 -9.62 26.64
C THR A 631 -26.96 -8.47 25.89
N SER A 632 -27.93 -8.83 25.04
CA SER A 632 -28.45 -7.94 23.99
C SER A 632 -29.35 -6.81 24.50
N ASP A 633 -29.93 -6.87 25.69
CA ASP A 633 -31.08 -5.98 26.00
C ASP A 633 -30.82 -4.83 26.97
N LEU A 634 -29.88 -4.91 27.90
CA LEU A 634 -29.79 -3.89 28.96
C LEU A 634 -28.95 -2.66 28.58
N ALA A 635 -27.89 -2.81 27.78
CA ALA A 635 -26.97 -1.72 27.45
C ALA A 635 -27.34 -0.90 26.20
N LYS A 636 -28.21 -1.42 25.32
CA LYS A 636 -28.74 -0.70 24.14
C LYS A 636 -30.02 0.07 24.43
N LYS A 637 -30.59 -0.06 25.63
CA LYS A 637 -31.70 0.77 26.11
C LYS A 637 -31.33 2.24 25.96
N GLY A 638 -32.08 2.94 25.11
CA GLY A 638 -31.89 4.37 24.84
C GLY A 638 -31.14 4.69 23.54
N VAL A 639 -30.49 3.73 22.88
CA VAL A 639 -29.82 3.92 21.57
C VAL A 639 -30.66 3.40 20.42
N LEU A 640 -31.26 2.21 20.57
CA LEU A 640 -32.15 1.60 19.58
C LEU A 640 -33.59 1.52 20.10
N PHE A 641 -34.55 1.44 19.19
CA PHE A 641 -35.90 0.93 19.44
C PHE A 641 -35.85 -0.60 19.52
N GLU A 642 -36.91 -1.23 20.05
CA GLU A 642 -36.98 -2.71 20.21
C GLU A 642 -36.87 -3.43 18.87
N ASN A 643 -37.35 -2.82 17.79
CA ASN A 643 -37.24 -3.32 16.42
C ASN A 643 -35.86 -3.08 15.77
N GLY A 644 -34.85 -2.63 16.51
CA GLY A 644 -33.49 -2.41 16.04
C GLY A 644 -33.24 -1.09 15.31
N VAL A 645 -34.27 -0.26 15.08
CA VAL A 645 -34.12 1.08 14.48
C VAL A 645 -33.35 2.00 15.43
N PRO A 646 -32.37 2.79 14.97
CA PRO A 646 -31.72 3.79 15.83
C PRO A 646 -32.69 4.88 16.28
N ARG A 647 -32.73 5.18 17.58
CA ARG A 647 -33.50 6.30 18.12
C ARG A 647 -32.94 7.64 17.66
N LYS A 648 -31.60 7.73 17.56
CA LYS A 648 -30.88 8.90 17.06
C LYS A 648 -29.72 8.51 16.14
N MET A 649 -29.41 9.39 15.19
CA MET A 649 -28.13 9.39 14.46
C MET A 649 -27.58 10.81 14.47
N PHE A 650 -26.30 10.98 14.84
CA PHE A 650 -25.64 12.30 14.92
C PHE A 650 -26.45 13.36 15.68
N GLY A 651 -27.13 12.94 16.75
CA GLY A 651 -27.97 13.77 17.60
C GLY A 651 -29.41 13.98 17.10
N SER A 652 -29.73 13.73 15.83
CA SER A 652 -31.10 13.84 15.30
C SER A 652 -31.96 12.65 15.72
N ALA A 653 -33.18 12.91 16.20
CA ALA A 653 -34.18 11.87 16.44
C ALA A 653 -34.66 11.24 15.12
N THR A 654 -34.93 9.94 15.14
CA THR A 654 -35.53 9.23 14.01
C THR A 654 -37.05 9.34 14.07
N ILE A 655 -37.63 9.92 13.02
CA ILE A 655 -39.07 9.92 12.74
C ILE A 655 -39.38 8.62 11.99
N VAL A 656 -40.30 7.82 12.53
CA VAL A 656 -40.70 6.52 11.96
C VAL A 656 -42.10 6.66 11.39
N LYS A 657 -42.26 6.32 10.10
CA LYS A 657 -43.55 6.21 9.43
C LYS A 657 -43.78 4.75 9.05
N ASP A 658 -44.86 4.17 9.54
CA ASP A 658 -45.27 2.82 9.14
C ASP A 658 -45.86 2.83 7.73
N LEU A 659 -45.25 2.07 6.83
CA LEU A 659 -45.68 1.90 5.44
C LEU A 659 -46.40 0.57 5.21
N ASP A 660 -46.37 -0.38 6.13
CA ASP A 660 -47.18 -1.59 6.09
C ASP A 660 -47.03 -2.38 7.40
N SER A 661 -48.14 -2.64 8.09
CA SER A 661 -48.26 -3.65 9.16
C SER A 661 -47.19 -3.59 10.28
N ASN A 662 -46.73 -2.39 10.67
CA ASN A 662 -45.59 -2.17 11.58
C ASN A 662 -44.29 -2.91 11.15
N CYS A 663 -44.23 -3.27 9.88
CA CYS A 663 -43.26 -4.16 9.29
C CYS A 663 -42.31 -3.41 8.36
N LEU A 664 -42.89 -2.68 7.38
CA LEU A 664 -42.15 -1.83 6.47
C LEU A 664 -42.11 -0.41 7.02
N LEU A 665 -40.97 0.01 7.54
CA LEU A 665 -40.80 1.30 8.20
C LEU A 665 -40.01 2.26 7.30
N PHE A 666 -40.53 3.47 7.13
CA PHE A 666 -39.82 4.57 6.49
C PHE A 666 -39.29 5.53 7.55
N LEU A 667 -37.99 5.79 7.51
CA LEU A 667 -37.26 6.50 8.54
C LEU A 667 -36.77 7.83 7.99
N ARG A 668 -37.03 8.92 8.71
CA ARG A 668 -36.52 10.26 8.41
C ARG A 668 -35.75 10.83 9.60
N ARG A 669 -34.65 11.50 9.33
CA ARG A 669 -33.86 12.25 10.32
C ARG A 669 -33.52 13.63 9.76
N ASP A 670 -33.83 14.68 10.51
CA ASP A 670 -33.66 16.07 10.09
C ASP A 670 -32.41 16.71 10.71
N TYR A 671 -31.62 17.37 9.87
CA TYR A 671 -30.37 18.02 10.25
C TYR A 671 -30.47 19.52 10.00
N GLY A 672 -30.82 20.24 11.07
CA GLY A 672 -31.16 21.65 10.99
C GLY A 672 -32.32 21.89 10.04
N THR A 673 -32.32 23.03 9.36
CA THR A 673 -33.34 23.42 8.38
C THR A 673 -32.99 23.03 6.94
N PHE A 674 -31.76 22.57 6.70
CA PHE A 674 -31.18 22.46 5.36
C PHE A 674 -30.94 21.03 4.86
N ALA A 675 -30.98 20.02 5.73
CA ALA A 675 -30.70 18.65 5.28
C ALA A 675 -31.50 17.60 6.05
N PHE A 676 -31.67 16.43 5.43
CA PHE A 676 -32.28 15.27 6.08
C PHE A 676 -31.79 13.96 5.46
N ALA A 677 -32.01 12.85 6.13
CA ALA A 677 -31.68 11.51 5.65
C ALA A 677 -32.90 10.60 5.65
N LEU A 678 -32.94 9.68 4.68
CA LEU A 678 -34.01 8.72 4.46
C LEU A 678 -33.47 7.30 4.47
N GLU A 679 -34.17 6.42 5.16
CA GLU A 679 -33.88 4.99 5.24
C GLU A 679 -35.21 4.21 5.20
N VAL A 680 -35.15 2.97 4.72
CA VAL A 680 -36.27 2.04 4.79
C VAL A 680 -35.82 0.77 5.50
N ALA A 681 -36.68 0.23 6.36
CA ALA A 681 -36.42 -0.99 7.10
C ALA A 681 -37.58 -1.97 6.95
N ASN A 682 -37.27 -3.22 6.67
CA ASN A 682 -38.20 -4.34 6.83
C ASN A 682 -37.81 -5.06 8.12
N VAL A 683 -38.62 -4.91 9.18
CA VAL A 683 -38.33 -5.49 10.50
C VAL A 683 -38.97 -6.86 10.71
N CYS A 684 -39.80 -7.35 9.78
CA CYS A 684 -40.42 -8.67 9.87
C CYS A 684 -39.44 -9.81 9.59
N THR A 685 -39.87 -11.02 9.92
CA THR A 685 -39.04 -12.23 9.88
C THR A 685 -39.25 -13.11 8.65
N ASP A 686 -40.35 -12.90 7.92
CA ASP A 686 -40.89 -13.82 6.90
C ASP A 686 -41.40 -13.13 5.63
N ILE A 687 -41.54 -11.80 5.64
CA ILE A 687 -42.04 -11.01 4.51
C ILE A 687 -40.88 -10.37 3.74
N THR A 688 -40.96 -10.37 2.41
CA THR A 688 -40.05 -9.61 1.53
C THR A 688 -40.82 -8.50 0.82
N TYR A 689 -40.28 -7.28 0.81
CA TYR A 689 -40.85 -6.16 0.07
C TYR A 689 -40.00 -5.79 -1.15
N ARG A 690 -40.64 -5.29 -2.19
CA ARG A 690 -40.00 -4.49 -3.24
C ARG A 690 -40.47 -3.05 -3.07
N PHE A 691 -39.53 -2.16 -2.80
CA PHE A 691 -39.77 -0.76 -2.52
C PHE A 691 -39.19 0.09 -3.66
N SER A 692 -40.00 0.96 -4.25
CA SER A 692 -39.56 1.91 -5.28
C SER A 692 -39.97 3.33 -4.92
N MET A 693 -38.99 4.22 -4.71
CA MET A 693 -39.19 5.63 -4.40
C MET A 693 -38.98 6.49 -5.65
N THR A 694 -39.97 7.34 -5.96
CA THR A 694 -40.01 8.26 -7.10
C THR A 694 -40.38 9.67 -6.62
N GLY A 695 -40.08 10.69 -7.42
CA GLY A 695 -40.41 12.08 -7.11
C GLY A 695 -39.52 13.08 -7.88
N SER A 696 -39.72 14.36 -7.61
CA SER A 696 -38.85 15.45 -8.11
C SER A 696 -37.79 15.79 -7.06
N THR A 697 -36.60 16.18 -7.51
CA THR A 697 -35.51 16.64 -6.63
C THR A 697 -35.56 18.15 -6.39
N ASP A 698 -36.24 18.92 -7.23
CA ASP A 698 -36.43 20.38 -7.16
C ASP A 698 -35.12 21.12 -6.83
N GLN A 699 -35.14 22.02 -5.83
CA GLN A 699 -34.00 22.81 -5.38
C GLN A 699 -33.17 22.09 -4.29
N ARG A 700 -33.03 20.77 -4.41
CA ARG A 700 -32.32 19.93 -3.44
C ARG A 700 -31.34 19.00 -4.17
N VAL A 701 -30.25 18.65 -3.48
CA VAL A 701 -29.29 17.65 -3.94
C VAL A 701 -29.53 16.37 -3.16
N PHE A 702 -29.77 15.28 -3.88
CA PHE A 702 -29.89 13.94 -3.35
C PHE A 702 -28.55 13.22 -3.48
N THR A 703 -28.19 12.43 -2.47
CA THR A 703 -26.98 11.58 -2.58
C THR A 703 -27.13 10.49 -3.64
N LYS A 704 -28.36 10.10 -3.98
CA LYS A 704 -28.68 9.09 -5.00
C LYS A 704 -29.80 9.60 -5.90
N THR A 705 -29.64 9.44 -7.21
CA THR A 705 -30.64 9.86 -8.19
C THR A 705 -31.91 9.02 -8.05
N LEU A 706 -33.07 9.67 -8.19
CA LEU A 706 -34.37 9.00 -8.30
C LEU A 706 -34.56 8.45 -9.73
N PRO A 707 -35.31 7.35 -9.92
CA PRO A 707 -35.97 6.55 -8.88
C PRO A 707 -35.01 5.59 -8.15
N ILE A 708 -35.37 5.23 -6.92
CA ILE A 708 -34.63 4.25 -6.10
C ILE A 708 -35.50 3.02 -5.91
N SER A 709 -35.13 1.90 -6.55
CA SER A 709 -35.80 0.61 -6.39
C SER A 709 -34.89 -0.41 -5.72
N LEU A 710 -35.42 -1.13 -4.73
CA LEU A 710 -34.71 -2.20 -4.02
C LEU A 710 -35.64 -3.30 -3.53
N GLU A 711 -35.08 -4.49 -3.36
CA GLU A 711 -35.71 -5.60 -2.66
C GLU A 711 -35.24 -5.61 -1.19
N LEU A 712 -36.18 -5.76 -0.28
CA LEU A 712 -36.03 -5.72 1.16
C LEU A 712 -36.46 -7.07 1.75
N PRO A 713 -35.54 -8.04 1.82
CA PRO A 713 -35.77 -9.28 2.56
C PRO A 713 -36.09 -9.03 4.04
N PRO A 714 -36.54 -10.06 4.78
CA PRO A 714 -36.78 -9.97 6.22
C PRO A 714 -35.63 -9.32 7.01
N LYS A 715 -35.91 -8.61 8.09
CA LYS A 715 -34.91 -8.04 9.01
C LYS A 715 -33.84 -7.16 8.33
N THR A 716 -34.15 -6.51 7.22
CA THR A 716 -33.19 -5.66 6.49
C THR A 716 -33.39 -4.18 6.73
N PHE A 717 -32.28 -3.45 6.85
CA PHE A 717 -32.23 -2.00 6.92
C PHE A 717 -31.47 -1.49 5.70
N HIS A 718 -32.01 -0.49 5.00
CA HIS A 718 -31.37 0.06 3.81
C HIS A 718 -31.39 1.58 3.81
N PHE A 719 -30.22 2.18 3.93
CA PHE A 719 -30.06 3.61 3.72
C PHE A 719 -30.42 3.96 2.27
N LEU A 720 -31.41 4.84 2.08
CA LEU A 720 -31.92 5.21 0.75
C LEU A 720 -31.08 6.34 0.15
N THR A 721 -31.10 7.49 0.83
CA THR A 721 -30.46 8.72 0.38
C THR A 721 -30.40 9.74 1.51
N SER A 722 -29.51 10.72 1.40
CA SER A 722 -29.57 11.96 2.15
C SER A 722 -29.78 13.12 1.20
N VAL A 723 -30.39 14.17 1.71
CA VAL A 723 -30.83 15.32 0.92
C VAL A 723 -30.30 16.58 1.56
N SER A 724 -29.76 17.49 0.76
CA SER A 724 -29.30 18.82 1.17
C SER A 724 -29.94 19.90 0.30
N LYS A 725 -30.48 20.95 0.92
CA LYS A 725 -31.01 22.12 0.24
C LYS A 725 -29.85 23.04 -0.16
N TYR A 726 -29.81 23.47 -1.42
CA TYR A 726 -28.78 24.40 -1.90
C TYR A 726 -29.23 25.86 -1.98
N VAL A 727 -30.50 26.13 -1.66
CA VAL A 727 -31.07 27.48 -1.51
C VAL A 727 -31.73 27.65 -0.14
N VAL A 728 -31.73 28.87 0.38
CA VAL A 728 -32.16 29.18 1.76
C VAL A 728 -33.68 29.07 1.94
N LYS A 729 -34.45 29.44 0.91
CA LYS A 729 -35.89 29.22 0.82
C LYS A 729 -36.16 28.27 -0.33
N VAL A 730 -36.81 27.16 -0.04
CA VAL A 730 -37.34 26.25 -1.06
C VAL A 730 -38.85 26.39 -1.00
N ASP A 731 -39.44 26.98 -2.04
CA ASP A 731 -40.87 27.30 -2.08
C ASP A 731 -41.74 26.11 -2.54
N SER A 732 -41.13 24.96 -2.86
CA SER A 732 -41.83 23.73 -3.26
C SER A 732 -41.77 22.62 -2.20
N ASP A 733 -42.95 22.04 -1.92
CA ASP A 733 -43.07 20.81 -1.13
C ASP A 733 -42.45 19.63 -1.87
N LEU A 734 -41.65 18.84 -1.15
CA LEU A 734 -41.00 17.67 -1.73
C LEU A 734 -41.99 16.50 -1.84
N ASN A 735 -42.50 16.22 -3.03
CA ASN A 735 -43.49 15.16 -3.28
C ASN A 735 -42.82 13.82 -3.59
N LEU A 736 -42.38 13.09 -2.56
CA LEU A 736 -41.83 11.74 -2.74
C LEU A 736 -42.92 10.68 -2.54
N LYS A 737 -42.97 9.72 -3.46
CA LYS A 737 -43.92 8.60 -3.43
C LYS A 737 -43.18 7.28 -3.42
N ALA A 738 -43.66 6.34 -2.62
CA ALA A 738 -43.16 4.97 -2.55
C ALA A 738 -44.20 4.01 -3.12
N SER A 739 -43.83 3.27 -4.17
CA SER A 739 -44.56 2.09 -4.65
C SER A 739 -44.04 0.86 -3.93
N ILE A 740 -44.96 0.09 -3.33
CA ILE A 740 -44.65 -1.04 -2.46
C ILE A 740 -45.29 -2.28 -3.06
N HIS A 741 -44.49 -3.32 -3.25
CA HIS A 741 -44.96 -4.67 -3.54
C HIS A 741 -44.50 -5.61 -2.43
N VAL A 742 -45.29 -6.64 -2.14
CA VAL A 742 -45.04 -7.61 -1.07
C VAL A 742 -44.99 -9.02 -1.62
N LYS A 743 -44.14 -9.85 -1.03
CA LYS A 743 -44.00 -11.28 -1.29
C LYS A 743 -43.94 -12.02 0.05
N ASN A 744 -44.89 -12.93 0.25
CA ASN A 744 -44.96 -13.80 1.43
C ASN A 744 -44.18 -15.10 1.17
N GLY A 745 -43.72 -15.78 2.23
CA GLY A 745 -42.89 -16.98 2.13
C GLY A 745 -43.48 -18.14 1.30
N GLU A 746 -44.79 -18.17 1.10
CA GLU A 746 -45.50 -19.24 0.37
C GLU A 746 -45.72 -18.95 -1.14
N SER A 747 -45.60 -17.69 -1.58
CA SER A 747 -45.81 -17.28 -2.98
C SER A 747 -44.49 -16.83 -3.60
N ASN A 748 -44.21 -17.23 -4.84
CA ASN A 748 -42.99 -16.81 -5.54
C ASN A 748 -43.09 -15.45 -6.25
N THR A 749 -44.28 -14.84 -6.28
CA THR A 749 -44.58 -13.60 -7.00
C THR A 749 -44.77 -12.41 -6.07
N PHE A 750 -44.35 -11.23 -6.52
CA PHE A 750 -44.61 -9.97 -5.81
C PHE A 750 -45.99 -9.42 -6.20
N HIS A 751 -46.79 -9.07 -5.21
CA HIS A 751 -48.09 -8.43 -5.39
C HIS A 751 -48.00 -6.94 -5.07
N PHE A 752 -48.62 -6.09 -5.88
CA PHE A 752 -48.71 -4.65 -5.58
C PHE A 752 -49.54 -4.44 -4.32
N LEU A 753 -48.97 -3.76 -3.33
CA LEU A 753 -49.62 -3.45 -2.07
C LEU A 753 -50.29 -2.08 -2.15
N ARG A 754 -49.50 -1.02 -2.34
CA ARG A 754 -49.97 0.37 -2.41
C ARG A 754 -48.90 1.32 -2.92
N THR A 755 -49.33 2.52 -3.30
CA THR A 755 -48.46 3.70 -3.41
C THR A 755 -48.72 4.63 -2.23
N ALA A 756 -47.69 4.95 -1.45
CA ALA A 756 -47.78 5.83 -0.30
C ALA A 756 -47.00 7.13 -0.55
N ARG A 757 -47.58 8.29 -0.18
CA ARG A 757 -46.82 9.54 -0.09
C ARG A 757 -45.89 9.45 1.11
N VAL A 758 -44.58 9.55 0.90
CA VAL A 758 -43.58 9.43 1.97
C VAL A 758 -43.03 10.78 2.40
N LEU A 759 -43.04 11.79 1.51
CA LEU A 759 -42.83 13.21 1.81
C LEU A 759 -43.77 14.10 0.98
#